data_AF-A0A6G7X0G4-F1
#
_entry.id   AF-A0A6G7X0G4-F1
#
_cell.length_a   1.000
_cell.length_b   1.000
_cell.length_c   1.000
_cell.angle_alpha   90.00
_cell.angle_beta   90.00
_cell.angle_gamma   90.00
#
_symmetry.space_group_name_H-M   'P 1'
#
loop_
_entity.id
_entity.type
_entity.pdbx_description
1 polymer ?
#
loop_
_entity_poly.entity_id
_entity_poly.type
_entity_poly.pdbx_seq_one_letter_code
_entity_poly.pdbx_strand_id
1 'polypeptide(L)'
;MTNYCKKFTERIMCVFALIITVLCVKSLPINALSEIVEVGSYDLLISEIGSTQFQERKEIRITQDIILEDTVSIPSGVEITLTSTNNSSIRVDANWTVNKHLIHINDDAKLTVGEEVGYGIDIQGNGNVGVAVIRNSGSFILNDGSISGSTGSLGEPGGGVYNSSGVFVMNGGVIHDNQASGLNWSNGGGGVFTDGEFIMNGGVIENNSAYEIVNGELKGGIGGGILVRAGKATLNAGTIRNNKAGSGGGIYIYGAGNKPGEMGVLESTNVLILDNTADMSGGGVWFCPTGQMFSDSTQGVTILRNTAGRINNNPVGSGDDIFVSGIKDASYSMHVPYRTLTGEKVSWYYDDQFNRYPENKVKVERDNLELFGMFGLVSDYSGLNIEKQKQHATVIVEGNSAETGGGISSNGVVRFGLEHNDVDVFVEKVWNDDLEEHSPISVQLNRFLDINENGLIDEDEKSTITKVDESIELGQHNSWKYMWEGLPNKGLSNGVLVDYLYEVIEENIPEGYLAEYSTMSFDSITRVYSLIITNSKANEEKIQFSVTKEWVDDRHADKRPDSINIELYANDELIDTVEVTEDNEGKWIHHFLDLPRYDKDGEIKYYVKEQTLSEYHVEITGNQEIGFSIINTYTELPSKPTDPTDPTDPTDPTDPTDPTDPTDPTDPTDPTDPTDPTDPTDPTDPTNPTDPTDPTDPTDPADPTNPMNPTDPEEETPTLPSTGINNLNSSMLMGIVLVVIGCVFISINKVRRDTSI
;
A
#
# COMPACT_ATOMS: atom_id res chain seq x y z
N MET A 1 -62.32 -42.16 -26.10
CA MET A 1 -61.86 -40.76 -26.22
C MET A 1 -60.58 -40.48 -25.44
N THR A 2 -60.50 -40.79 -24.14
CA THR A 2 -59.40 -40.40 -23.23
C THR A 2 -57.97 -40.62 -23.75
N ASN A 3 -57.69 -41.77 -24.38
CA ASN A 3 -56.36 -42.10 -24.93
C ASN A 3 -55.95 -41.25 -26.16
N TYR A 4 -56.89 -40.57 -26.82
CA TYR A 4 -56.56 -39.68 -27.94
C TYR A 4 -56.12 -38.30 -27.43
N CYS A 5 -56.82 -37.74 -26.44
CA CYS A 5 -56.41 -36.49 -25.80
C CYS A 5 -55.00 -36.61 -25.19
N LYS A 6 -54.72 -37.71 -24.46
CA LYS A 6 -53.42 -37.87 -23.80
C LYS A 6 -52.24 -37.85 -24.79
N LYS A 7 -52.33 -38.60 -25.91
CA LYS A 7 -51.32 -38.58 -26.99
C LYS A 7 -51.25 -37.26 -27.77
N PHE A 8 -52.30 -36.45 -27.76
CA PHE A 8 -52.30 -35.12 -28.36
C PHE A 8 -51.59 -34.11 -27.45
N THR A 9 -51.90 -34.12 -26.15
CA THR A 9 -51.20 -33.31 -25.14
C THR A 9 -49.73 -33.69 -25.02
N GLU A 10 -49.38 -34.98 -24.99
CA GLU A 10 -47.98 -35.44 -24.98
C GLU A 10 -47.22 -34.93 -26.21
N ARG A 11 -47.82 -34.94 -27.41
CA ARG A 11 -47.18 -34.40 -28.62
C ARG A 11 -47.07 -32.88 -28.62
N ILE A 12 -48.08 -32.15 -28.14
CA ILE A 12 -47.99 -30.68 -28.00
C ILE A 12 -46.93 -30.31 -26.97
N MET A 13 -46.85 -31.01 -25.84
CA MET A 13 -45.80 -30.81 -24.83
C MET A 13 -44.41 -31.12 -25.40
N CYS A 14 -44.24 -32.19 -26.18
CA CYS A 14 -42.96 -32.46 -26.85
C CYS A 14 -42.60 -31.40 -27.90
N VAL A 15 -43.57 -30.86 -28.65
CA VAL A 15 -43.31 -29.79 -29.65
C VAL A 15 -43.02 -28.46 -28.96
N PHE A 16 -43.75 -28.09 -27.89
CA PHE A 16 -43.42 -26.91 -27.09
C PHE A 16 -42.08 -27.06 -26.38
N ALA A 17 -41.76 -28.22 -25.82
CA ALA A 17 -40.44 -28.49 -25.25
C ALA A 17 -39.35 -28.37 -26.31
N LEU A 18 -39.53 -28.93 -27.51
CA LEU A 18 -38.54 -28.81 -28.59
C LEU A 18 -38.39 -27.36 -29.07
N ILE A 19 -39.49 -26.60 -29.18
CA ILE A 19 -39.46 -25.16 -29.53
C ILE A 19 -38.79 -24.34 -28.43
N ILE A 20 -39.07 -24.61 -27.16
CA ILE A 20 -38.41 -23.94 -26.02
C ILE A 20 -36.93 -24.33 -25.97
N THR A 21 -36.55 -25.59 -26.20
CA THR A 21 -35.13 -25.97 -26.32
C THR A 21 -34.46 -25.27 -27.50
N VAL A 22 -35.11 -25.19 -28.67
CA VAL A 22 -34.56 -24.47 -29.85
C VAL A 22 -34.49 -22.94 -29.66
N LEU A 23 -35.33 -22.37 -28.80
CA LEU A 23 -35.26 -20.95 -28.42
C LEU A 23 -34.20 -20.71 -27.33
N CYS A 24 -34.15 -21.52 -26.26
CA CYS A 24 -33.19 -21.36 -25.17
C CYS A 24 -31.75 -21.74 -25.57
N VAL A 25 -31.56 -22.72 -26.47
CA VAL A 25 -30.23 -23.02 -27.07
C VAL A 25 -29.81 -21.95 -28.08
N LYS A 26 -30.73 -21.06 -28.49
CA LYS A 26 -30.43 -19.83 -29.26
C LYS A 26 -30.24 -18.58 -28.38
N SER A 27 -30.34 -18.69 -27.06
CA SER A 27 -30.24 -17.56 -26.13
C SER A 27 -29.33 -17.85 -24.92
N LEU A 28 -28.42 -18.80 -25.08
CA LEU A 28 -27.23 -18.94 -24.25
C LEU A 28 -26.04 -18.68 -25.19
N PRO A 29 -25.14 -17.72 -24.91
CA PRO A 29 -23.87 -17.68 -25.61
C PRO A 29 -23.12 -18.97 -25.27
N ILE A 30 -22.99 -19.84 -26.26
CA ILE A 30 -22.10 -20.99 -26.15
C ILE A 30 -20.69 -20.41 -26.22
N ASN A 31 -19.90 -20.59 -25.15
CA ASN A 31 -18.46 -20.33 -25.17
C ASN A 31 -17.78 -21.33 -26.12
N ALA A 32 -17.94 -21.10 -27.43
CA ALA A 32 -17.04 -21.63 -28.42
C ALA A 32 -15.66 -21.03 -28.14
N LEU A 33 -14.63 -21.87 -28.20
CA LEU A 33 -13.25 -21.40 -28.21
C LEU A 33 -13.10 -20.43 -29.39
N SER A 34 -12.56 -19.25 -29.15
CA SER A 34 -12.28 -18.27 -30.19
C SER A 34 -11.33 -18.91 -31.21
N GLU A 35 -11.80 -19.05 -32.46
CA GLU A 35 -10.95 -19.51 -33.55
C GLU A 35 -9.92 -18.40 -33.84
N ILE A 36 -8.65 -18.75 -33.72
CA ILE A 36 -7.53 -17.81 -33.87
C ILE A 36 -7.29 -17.61 -35.36
N VAL A 37 -7.62 -16.42 -35.88
CA VAL A 37 -7.47 -16.14 -37.30
C VAL A 37 -6.16 -15.41 -37.56
N GLU A 38 -5.23 -16.08 -38.23
CA GLU A 38 -3.97 -15.46 -38.68
C GLU A 38 -4.21 -14.51 -39.85
N VAL A 39 -3.82 -13.24 -39.68
CA VAL A 39 -4.07 -12.15 -40.62
C VAL A 39 -2.76 -11.43 -40.94
N GLY A 40 -2.44 -11.39 -42.24
CA GLY A 40 -1.24 -10.73 -42.76
C GLY A 40 -1.51 -9.62 -43.78
N SER A 41 -2.76 -9.14 -43.90
CA SER A 41 -3.09 -8.04 -44.82
C SER A 41 -4.32 -7.25 -44.36
N TYR A 42 -4.41 -6.01 -44.85
CA TYR A 42 -5.53 -5.10 -44.57
C TYR A 42 -6.88 -5.66 -45.04
N ASP A 43 -6.94 -6.21 -46.27
CA ASP A 43 -8.14 -6.85 -46.81
C ASP A 43 -8.68 -7.96 -45.88
N LEU A 44 -7.78 -8.80 -45.34
CA LEU A 44 -8.14 -9.88 -44.43
C LEU A 44 -8.57 -9.33 -43.06
N LEU A 45 -7.88 -8.32 -42.52
CA LEU A 45 -8.25 -7.69 -41.25
C LEU A 45 -9.66 -7.11 -41.30
N ILE A 46 -9.99 -6.36 -42.36
CA ILE A 46 -11.33 -5.80 -42.57
C ILE A 46 -12.37 -6.90 -42.85
N SER A 47 -12.01 -7.95 -43.60
CA SER A 47 -12.90 -9.09 -43.87
C SER A 47 -13.27 -9.85 -42.60
N GLU A 48 -12.31 -10.10 -41.72
CA GLU A 48 -12.53 -10.85 -40.47
C GLU A 48 -13.30 -10.04 -39.44
N ILE A 49 -12.99 -8.75 -39.27
CA ILE A 49 -13.75 -7.86 -38.37
C ILE A 49 -15.17 -7.67 -38.90
N GLY A 50 -15.33 -7.38 -40.21
CA GLY A 50 -16.62 -7.12 -40.84
C GLY A 50 -17.53 -8.34 -41.04
N SER A 51 -17.01 -9.56 -40.89
CA SER A 51 -17.79 -10.81 -40.92
C SER A 51 -18.24 -11.29 -39.54
N THR A 52 -17.63 -10.79 -38.47
CA THR A 52 -17.92 -11.18 -37.08
C THR A 52 -19.33 -10.75 -36.69
N GLN A 53 -20.11 -11.66 -36.10
CA GLN A 53 -21.52 -11.45 -35.77
C GLN A 53 -21.73 -10.78 -34.41
N PHE A 54 -22.93 -10.22 -34.19
CA PHE A 54 -23.33 -9.67 -32.89
C PHE A 54 -23.29 -10.76 -31.80
N GLN A 55 -22.63 -10.46 -30.68
CA GLN A 55 -22.26 -11.37 -29.58
C GLN A 55 -21.25 -12.48 -29.93
N GLU A 56 -20.48 -12.33 -31.01
CA GLU A 56 -19.33 -13.18 -31.32
C GLU A 56 -18.03 -12.56 -30.77
N ARG A 57 -17.12 -13.42 -30.29
CA ARG A 57 -15.74 -13.08 -29.93
C ARG A 57 -14.78 -13.71 -30.95
N LYS A 58 -13.83 -12.93 -31.48
CA LYS A 58 -12.79 -13.41 -32.40
C LYS A 58 -11.40 -12.95 -31.94
N GLU A 59 -10.43 -13.87 -31.95
CA GLU A 59 -9.00 -13.51 -31.84
C GLU A 59 -8.43 -13.38 -33.24
N ILE A 60 -7.77 -12.26 -33.52
CA ILE A 60 -7.09 -11.99 -34.78
C ILE A 60 -5.60 -11.80 -34.50
N ARG A 61 -4.79 -12.69 -35.08
CA ARG A 61 -3.35 -12.76 -34.86
C ARG A 61 -2.60 -12.18 -36.04
N ILE A 62 -1.89 -11.09 -35.81
CA ILE A 62 -1.15 -10.37 -36.86
C ILE A 62 0.19 -11.07 -37.12
N THR A 63 0.41 -11.48 -38.37
CA THR A 63 1.56 -12.33 -38.77
C THR A 63 2.64 -11.62 -39.58
N GLN A 64 2.36 -10.40 -40.05
CA GLN A 64 3.33 -9.46 -40.63
C GLN A 64 2.76 -8.04 -40.54
N ASP A 65 3.60 -7.03 -40.76
CA ASP A 65 3.20 -5.61 -40.79
C ASP A 65 1.98 -5.35 -41.70
N ILE A 66 0.93 -4.73 -41.16
CA ILE A 66 -0.25 -4.30 -41.90
C ILE A 66 -0.22 -2.78 -42.06
N ILE A 67 -0.28 -2.34 -43.32
CA ILE A 67 -0.52 -0.94 -43.69
C ILE A 67 -2.03 -0.79 -43.93
N LEU A 68 -2.68 0.11 -43.18
CA LEU A 68 -4.09 0.44 -43.33
C LEU A 68 -4.32 1.41 -44.49
N GLU A 69 -5.38 1.19 -45.27
CA GLU A 69 -5.84 2.12 -46.32
C GLU A 69 -7.03 3.00 -45.89
N ASP A 70 -7.84 2.53 -44.92
CA ASP A 70 -8.91 3.31 -44.26
C ASP A 70 -9.14 2.79 -42.81
N THR A 71 -9.93 3.53 -42.01
CA THR A 71 -10.22 3.27 -40.60
C THR A 71 -10.82 1.88 -40.37
N VAL A 72 -10.19 1.10 -39.50
CA VAL A 72 -10.73 -0.17 -38.99
C VAL A 72 -11.83 0.14 -37.97
N SER A 73 -13.07 -0.25 -38.25
CA SER A 73 -14.19 -0.06 -37.31
C SER A 73 -14.66 -1.39 -36.71
N ILE A 74 -14.54 -1.54 -35.39
CA ILE A 74 -15.05 -2.70 -34.64
C ILE A 74 -16.57 -2.55 -34.48
N PRO A 75 -17.42 -3.46 -34.99
CA PRO A 75 -18.87 -3.30 -34.95
C PRO A 75 -19.45 -3.36 -33.53
N SER A 76 -20.56 -2.66 -33.31
CA SER A 76 -21.32 -2.70 -32.05
C SER A 76 -21.73 -4.13 -31.69
N GLY A 77 -21.50 -4.53 -30.43
CA GLY A 77 -21.80 -5.87 -29.92
C GLY A 77 -20.81 -6.96 -30.33
N VAL A 78 -19.64 -6.63 -30.87
CA VAL A 78 -18.56 -7.57 -31.21
C VAL A 78 -17.40 -7.44 -30.23
N GLU A 79 -16.79 -8.56 -29.81
CA GLU A 79 -15.50 -8.57 -29.10
C GLU A 79 -14.36 -9.01 -30.04
N ILE A 80 -13.37 -8.15 -30.27
CA ILE A 80 -12.13 -8.48 -31.00
C ILE A 80 -10.95 -8.48 -30.03
N THR A 81 -10.13 -9.53 -30.06
CA THR A 81 -8.79 -9.54 -29.47
C THR A 81 -7.75 -9.46 -30.59
N LEU A 82 -6.78 -8.56 -30.48
CA LEU A 82 -5.63 -8.45 -31.38
C LEU A 82 -4.37 -8.95 -30.66
N THR A 83 -3.69 -9.94 -31.26
CA THR A 83 -2.37 -10.42 -30.83
C THR A 83 -1.36 -10.26 -31.95
N SER A 84 -0.06 -10.15 -31.63
CA SER A 84 1.01 -10.13 -32.64
C SER A 84 1.85 -11.40 -32.61
N THR A 85 2.55 -11.65 -33.72
CA THR A 85 3.70 -12.54 -33.77
C THR A 85 4.88 -11.82 -34.39
N ASN A 86 6.09 -12.11 -33.91
CA ASN A 86 7.35 -11.58 -34.45
C ASN A 86 7.44 -10.03 -34.46
N ASN A 87 6.79 -9.36 -33.51
CA ASN A 87 6.71 -7.90 -33.39
C ASN A 87 6.10 -7.22 -34.64
N SER A 88 5.09 -7.85 -35.25
CA SER A 88 4.34 -7.26 -36.37
C SER A 88 3.51 -6.06 -35.91
N SER A 89 3.45 -5.00 -36.73
CA SER A 89 2.73 -3.74 -36.44
C SER A 89 1.46 -3.53 -37.28
N ILE A 90 0.52 -2.73 -36.78
CA ILE A 90 -0.54 -2.08 -37.58
C ILE A 90 -0.17 -0.60 -37.72
N ARG A 91 -0.13 -0.07 -38.94
CA ARG A 91 0.24 1.34 -39.17
C ARG A 91 -0.45 1.93 -40.39
N VAL A 92 -0.43 3.26 -40.53
CA VAL A 92 -0.87 3.94 -41.77
C VAL A 92 0.25 4.11 -42.78
N ASP A 93 -0.13 4.21 -44.06
CA ASP A 93 0.75 4.67 -45.13
C ASP A 93 1.22 6.11 -44.83
N ALA A 94 2.48 6.43 -45.15
CA ALA A 94 3.05 7.77 -44.97
C ALA A 94 2.37 8.86 -45.84
N ASN A 95 1.50 8.47 -46.79
CA ASN A 95 0.65 9.34 -47.61
C ASN A 95 -0.76 9.51 -47.03
N TRP A 96 -1.04 9.04 -45.80
CA TRP A 96 -2.34 9.22 -45.14
C TRP A 96 -2.55 10.69 -44.76
N THR A 97 -3.29 11.43 -45.60
CA THR A 97 -3.64 12.85 -45.37
C THR A 97 -5.12 13.06 -45.07
N VAL A 98 -5.79 12.05 -44.49
CA VAL A 98 -7.23 12.07 -44.21
C VAL A 98 -7.48 12.30 -42.72
N ASN A 99 -8.40 13.22 -42.40
CA ASN A 99 -8.80 13.48 -41.02
C ASN A 99 -9.62 12.30 -40.43
N LYS A 100 -8.91 11.24 -40.02
CA LYS A 100 -9.46 10.00 -39.47
C LYS A 100 -8.54 9.46 -38.36
N HIS A 101 -9.12 8.61 -37.52
CA HIS A 101 -8.43 7.73 -36.58
C HIS A 101 -8.13 6.37 -37.24
N LEU A 102 -7.15 5.60 -36.73
CA LEU A 102 -6.80 4.30 -37.29
C LEU A 102 -7.83 3.24 -36.93
N ILE A 103 -8.20 3.17 -35.65
CA ILE A 103 -9.16 2.20 -35.12
C ILE A 103 -10.31 2.93 -34.44
N HIS A 104 -11.54 2.50 -34.75
CA HIS A 104 -12.77 2.96 -34.13
C HIS A 104 -13.44 1.81 -33.39
N ILE A 105 -13.66 1.97 -32.09
CA ILE A 105 -14.43 1.02 -31.26
C ILE A 105 -15.79 1.66 -31.01
N ASN A 106 -16.83 1.16 -31.68
CA ASN A 106 -18.19 1.70 -31.56
C ASN A 106 -18.81 1.40 -30.18
N ASP A 107 -19.95 2.03 -29.88
CA ASP A 107 -20.73 1.73 -28.69
C ASP A 107 -21.11 0.23 -28.62
N ASP A 108 -21.09 -0.36 -27.42
CA ASP A 108 -21.23 -1.80 -27.15
C ASP A 108 -20.21 -2.74 -27.84
N ALA A 109 -19.19 -2.21 -28.52
CA ALA A 109 -18.08 -3.01 -29.06
C ALA A 109 -16.94 -3.17 -28.03
N LYS A 110 -16.09 -4.19 -28.21
CA LYS A 110 -14.87 -4.36 -27.42
C LYS A 110 -13.65 -4.63 -28.28
N LEU A 111 -12.54 -3.99 -27.93
CA LEU A 111 -11.21 -4.31 -28.40
C LEU A 111 -10.31 -4.67 -27.21
N THR A 112 -9.58 -5.78 -27.32
CA THR A 112 -8.48 -6.16 -26.43
C THR A 112 -7.19 -6.24 -27.24
N VAL A 113 -6.09 -5.69 -26.73
CA VAL A 113 -4.77 -5.68 -27.38
C VAL A 113 -3.75 -6.39 -26.48
N GLY A 114 -3.22 -7.51 -26.98
CA GLY A 114 -2.51 -8.52 -26.20
C GLY A 114 -3.45 -9.39 -25.37
N GLU A 115 -3.25 -10.71 -25.36
CA GLU A 115 -3.89 -11.58 -24.35
C GLU A 115 -3.07 -11.61 -23.05
N GLU A 116 -1.75 -11.74 -23.18
CA GLU A 116 -0.77 -11.72 -22.10
C GLU A 116 0.46 -10.89 -22.52
N VAL A 117 1.34 -10.59 -21.56
CA VAL A 117 2.58 -9.84 -21.79
C VAL A 117 3.53 -10.62 -22.71
N GLY A 118 4.05 -9.96 -23.76
CA GLY A 118 4.90 -10.55 -24.80
C GLY A 118 4.19 -10.80 -26.13
N TYR A 119 2.87 -10.57 -26.22
CA TYR A 119 2.06 -10.74 -27.44
C TYR A 119 1.38 -9.45 -27.92
N GLY A 120 1.76 -8.30 -27.37
CA GLY A 120 1.29 -6.98 -27.78
C GLY A 120 1.58 -6.64 -29.24
N ILE A 121 0.87 -5.65 -29.76
CA ILE A 121 1.06 -5.11 -31.11
C ILE A 121 1.35 -3.61 -31.07
N ASP A 122 2.26 -3.17 -31.92
CA ASP A 122 2.51 -1.75 -32.18
C ASP A 122 1.44 -1.19 -33.13
N ILE A 123 0.76 -0.13 -32.71
CA ILE A 123 -0.28 0.57 -33.48
C ILE A 123 0.20 1.99 -33.77
N GLN A 124 0.75 2.22 -34.96
CA GLN A 124 1.57 3.39 -35.29
C GLN A 124 0.87 4.35 -36.26
N GLY A 125 0.53 5.54 -35.77
CA GLY A 125 -0.17 6.59 -36.52
C GLY A 125 0.74 7.50 -37.34
N ASN A 126 1.68 6.96 -38.14
CA ASN A 126 2.76 7.66 -38.87
C ASN A 126 2.44 9.10 -39.37
N GLY A 127 2.61 10.11 -38.51
CA GLY A 127 2.39 11.52 -38.81
C GLY A 127 0.97 12.01 -38.53
N ASN A 128 0.39 12.80 -39.44
CA ASN A 128 -0.86 13.52 -39.20
C ASN A 128 -2.10 12.61 -39.28
N VAL A 129 -2.45 11.99 -38.16
CA VAL A 129 -3.81 11.47 -37.94
C VAL A 129 -4.79 12.64 -37.75
N GLY A 130 -6.07 12.42 -38.06
CA GLY A 130 -7.09 13.48 -37.96
C GLY A 130 -7.62 13.71 -36.55
N VAL A 131 -7.49 12.70 -35.70
CA VAL A 131 -8.01 12.62 -34.33
C VAL A 131 -6.92 11.90 -33.53
N ALA A 132 -7.21 10.76 -32.91
CA ALA A 132 -6.24 9.91 -32.24
C ALA A 132 -5.89 8.64 -33.06
N VAL A 133 -4.93 7.84 -32.61
CA VAL A 133 -4.68 6.49 -33.16
C VAL A 133 -5.92 5.61 -32.93
N ILE A 134 -6.39 5.53 -31.68
CA ILE A 134 -7.59 4.77 -31.30
C ILE A 134 -8.67 5.73 -30.80
N ARG A 135 -9.88 5.62 -31.35
CA ARG A 135 -11.08 6.29 -30.86
C ARG A 135 -12.01 5.25 -30.21
N ASN A 136 -12.27 5.37 -28.91
CA ASN A 136 -13.09 4.45 -28.14
C ASN A 136 -14.42 5.08 -27.67
N SER A 137 -15.53 4.50 -28.11
CA SER A 137 -16.86 4.67 -27.51
C SER A 137 -17.30 3.45 -26.69
N GLY A 138 -16.70 2.28 -26.89
CA GLY A 138 -17.05 1.01 -26.25
C GLY A 138 -16.06 0.61 -25.14
N SER A 139 -15.63 -0.64 -25.14
CA SER A 139 -14.59 -1.14 -24.22
C SER A 139 -13.25 -1.28 -24.95
N PHE A 140 -12.20 -0.66 -24.44
CA PHE A 140 -10.82 -0.87 -24.88
C PHE A 140 -9.99 -1.44 -23.74
N ILE A 141 -9.21 -2.48 -23.99
CA ILE A 141 -8.22 -3.04 -23.06
C ILE A 141 -6.86 -3.11 -23.75
N LEU A 142 -5.84 -2.50 -23.16
CA LEU A 142 -4.44 -2.61 -23.54
C LEU A 142 -3.70 -3.42 -22.46
N ASN A 143 -3.38 -4.68 -22.78
CA ASN A 143 -2.58 -5.54 -21.90
C ASN A 143 -1.08 -5.41 -22.21
N ASP A 144 -0.73 -5.28 -23.49
CA ASP A 144 0.66 -5.20 -23.96
C ASP A 144 0.73 -4.55 -25.36
N GLY A 145 1.92 -4.13 -25.79
CA GLY A 145 2.17 -3.49 -27.10
C GLY A 145 2.32 -1.98 -27.01
N SER A 146 2.22 -1.28 -28.15
CA SER A 146 2.40 0.18 -28.18
C SER A 146 1.37 0.94 -29.01
N ILE A 147 1.17 2.21 -28.66
CA ILE A 147 0.32 3.17 -29.39
C ILE A 147 1.15 4.44 -29.59
N SER A 148 1.54 4.75 -30.83
CA SER A 148 2.62 5.73 -31.05
C SER A 148 2.66 6.45 -32.39
N GLY A 149 3.51 7.48 -32.46
CA GLY A 149 3.91 8.18 -33.68
C GLY A 149 2.84 9.11 -34.30
N SER A 150 1.73 9.31 -33.61
CA SER A 150 0.60 10.13 -34.06
C SER A 150 0.82 11.64 -33.86
N THR A 151 0.26 12.44 -34.75
CA THR A 151 0.02 13.88 -34.55
C THR A 151 -1.44 14.19 -34.87
N GLY A 152 -2.29 14.16 -33.84
CA GLY A 152 -3.67 14.64 -33.91
C GLY A 152 -3.72 16.12 -34.24
N SER A 153 -4.61 16.53 -35.15
CA SER A 153 -4.56 17.85 -35.78
C SER A 153 -5.95 18.45 -36.03
N LEU A 154 -5.98 19.76 -36.27
CA LEU A 154 -7.17 20.53 -36.67
C LEU A 154 -8.30 20.65 -35.62
N GLY A 155 -7.99 20.39 -34.34
CA GLY A 155 -8.87 20.75 -33.21
C GLY A 155 -9.90 19.68 -32.81
N GLU A 156 -9.68 18.42 -33.17
CA GLU A 156 -10.25 17.29 -32.45
C GLU A 156 -9.24 16.75 -31.40
N PRO A 157 -9.73 16.17 -30.28
CA PRO A 157 -8.88 15.80 -29.14
C PRO A 157 -8.17 14.45 -29.27
N GLY A 158 -7.07 14.29 -28.51
CA GLY A 158 -6.31 13.06 -28.33
C GLY A 158 -5.25 12.80 -29.40
N GLY A 159 -4.03 12.42 -28.99
CA GLY A 159 -2.97 11.95 -29.90
C GLY A 159 -2.96 10.41 -30.02
N GLY A 160 -2.65 9.71 -28.92
CA GLY A 160 -2.64 8.25 -28.88
C GLY A 160 -4.05 7.65 -28.81
N VAL A 161 -4.73 7.82 -27.69
CA VAL A 161 -6.08 7.28 -27.43
C VAL A 161 -7.06 8.41 -27.10
N TYR A 162 -8.20 8.46 -27.80
CA TYR A 162 -9.36 9.28 -27.41
C TYR A 162 -10.51 8.37 -26.97
N ASN A 163 -10.75 8.33 -25.66
CA ASN A 163 -11.88 7.65 -25.05
C ASN A 163 -13.05 8.63 -24.86
N SER A 164 -14.01 8.64 -25.78
CA SER A 164 -15.08 9.66 -25.84
C SER A 164 -16.29 9.38 -24.95
N SER A 165 -16.53 8.12 -24.60
CA SER A 165 -17.68 7.69 -23.79
C SER A 165 -17.52 6.30 -23.17
N GLY A 166 -16.48 5.58 -23.57
CA GLY A 166 -16.26 4.19 -23.21
C GLY A 166 -15.46 3.98 -21.93
N VAL A 167 -15.10 2.72 -21.69
CA VAL A 167 -14.12 2.33 -20.67
C VAL A 167 -12.82 1.93 -21.36
N PHE A 168 -11.72 2.60 -21.03
CA PHE A 168 -10.37 2.21 -21.43
C PHE A 168 -9.60 1.69 -20.21
N VAL A 169 -9.16 0.43 -20.26
CA VAL A 169 -8.28 -0.20 -19.26
C VAL A 169 -6.89 -0.40 -19.85
N MET A 170 -5.85 0.11 -19.18
CA MET A 170 -4.44 -0.10 -19.51
C MET A 170 -3.80 -0.93 -18.39
N ASN A 171 -3.61 -2.21 -18.63
CA ASN A 171 -2.92 -3.13 -17.72
C ASN A 171 -1.41 -3.16 -17.97
N GLY A 172 -0.98 -2.79 -19.18
CA GLY A 172 0.43 -2.78 -19.59
C GLY A 172 0.61 -2.04 -20.90
N GLY A 173 1.68 -2.36 -21.63
CA GLY A 173 2.05 -1.68 -22.87
C GLY A 173 2.57 -0.24 -22.68
N VAL A 174 2.79 0.45 -23.80
CA VAL A 174 3.38 1.80 -23.85
C VAL A 174 2.62 2.73 -24.79
N ILE A 175 2.20 3.89 -24.30
CA ILE A 175 1.64 4.97 -25.14
C ILE A 175 2.71 6.06 -25.26
N HIS A 176 3.30 6.23 -26.44
CA HIS A 176 4.47 7.11 -26.60
C HIS A 176 4.59 7.89 -27.91
N ASP A 177 5.34 8.99 -27.86
CA ASP A 177 5.66 9.86 -29.01
C ASP A 177 4.42 10.38 -29.78
N ASN A 178 3.24 10.41 -29.13
CA ASN A 178 2.02 10.96 -29.70
C ASN A 178 1.88 12.47 -29.40
N GLN A 179 1.25 13.20 -30.31
CA GLN A 179 1.09 14.65 -30.21
C GLN A 179 -0.37 15.04 -30.44
N ALA A 180 -0.92 15.89 -29.56
CA ALA A 180 -2.23 16.52 -29.73
C ALA A 180 -2.04 17.99 -30.11
N SER A 181 -2.51 18.41 -31.30
CA SER A 181 -2.34 19.77 -31.81
C SER A 181 -3.67 20.43 -32.23
N GLY A 182 -3.87 21.69 -31.83
CA GLY A 182 -5.12 22.41 -32.05
C GLY A 182 -4.98 23.94 -32.09
N LEU A 183 -6.13 24.62 -32.14
CA LEU A 183 -6.28 26.07 -32.25
C LEU A 183 -7.00 26.72 -31.05
N ASN A 184 -7.08 26.00 -29.92
CA ASN A 184 -7.71 26.45 -28.68
C ASN A 184 -7.17 25.63 -27.48
N TRP A 185 -7.24 26.22 -26.29
CA TRP A 185 -6.95 25.61 -24.97
C TRP A 185 -7.75 24.32 -24.63
N SER A 186 -8.74 23.94 -25.43
CA SER A 186 -9.54 22.71 -25.24
C SER A 186 -8.92 21.45 -25.87
N ASN A 187 -7.75 21.58 -26.52
CA ASN A 187 -7.08 20.50 -27.23
C ASN A 187 -5.91 19.97 -26.38
N GLY A 188 -5.79 18.64 -26.30
CA GLY A 188 -4.92 18.01 -25.32
C GLY A 188 -5.02 16.50 -25.32
N GLY A 189 -4.44 15.87 -24.28
CA GLY A 189 -4.37 14.42 -24.15
C GLY A 189 -3.43 13.82 -25.18
N GLY A 190 -2.15 14.21 -25.14
CA GLY A 190 -1.15 13.77 -26.12
C GLY A 190 -1.08 12.24 -26.19
N GLY A 191 -0.90 11.58 -25.04
CA GLY A 191 -1.02 10.13 -24.92
C GLY A 191 -2.49 9.67 -24.87
N VAL A 192 -3.22 10.11 -23.84
CA VAL A 192 -4.60 9.71 -23.56
C VAL A 192 -5.50 10.93 -23.33
N PHE A 193 -6.63 10.97 -24.02
CA PHE A 193 -7.76 11.86 -23.71
C PHE A 193 -8.95 11.02 -23.24
N THR A 194 -9.58 11.37 -22.12
CA THR A 194 -10.82 10.72 -21.66
C THR A 194 -11.95 11.70 -21.32
N ASP A 195 -13.08 11.52 -21.99
CA ASP A 195 -14.42 11.93 -21.52
C ASP A 195 -15.15 10.76 -20.84
N GLY A 196 -14.77 9.51 -21.13
CA GLY A 196 -15.26 8.30 -20.45
C GLY A 196 -14.41 7.90 -19.25
N GLU A 197 -14.45 6.62 -18.88
CA GLU A 197 -13.64 6.06 -17.80
C GLU A 197 -12.28 5.55 -18.32
N PHE A 198 -11.19 5.93 -17.65
CA PHE A 198 -9.84 5.42 -17.88
C PHE A 198 -9.32 4.76 -16.61
N ILE A 199 -8.76 3.55 -16.72
CA ILE A 199 -8.18 2.79 -15.60
C ILE A 199 -6.77 2.36 -15.99
N MET A 200 -5.76 2.75 -15.20
CA MET A 200 -4.36 2.36 -15.39
C MET A 200 -3.92 1.43 -14.26
N ASN A 201 -3.73 0.16 -14.59
CA ASN A 201 -3.22 -0.89 -13.69
C ASN A 201 -1.75 -1.24 -13.96
N GLY A 202 -1.11 -0.59 -14.94
CA GLY A 202 0.28 -0.78 -15.30
C GLY A 202 0.66 -0.08 -16.60
N GLY A 203 1.86 -0.38 -17.11
CA GLY A 203 2.38 0.18 -18.35
C GLY A 203 2.96 1.60 -18.21
N VAL A 204 3.30 2.20 -19.36
CA VAL A 204 4.02 3.48 -19.43
C VAL A 204 3.34 4.45 -20.40
N ILE A 205 3.21 5.71 -20.01
CA ILE A 205 2.77 6.82 -20.87
C ILE A 205 3.93 7.81 -20.93
N GLU A 206 4.66 7.88 -22.05
CA GLU A 206 5.89 8.67 -22.13
C GLU A 206 6.15 9.45 -23.43
N ASN A 207 6.91 10.54 -23.34
CA ASN A 207 7.31 11.40 -24.47
C ASN A 207 6.14 12.00 -25.28
N ASN A 208 4.89 11.85 -24.84
CA ASN A 208 3.72 12.41 -25.51
C ASN A 208 3.62 13.91 -25.25
N SER A 209 2.90 14.64 -26.12
CA SER A 209 2.76 16.09 -25.94
C SER A 209 1.46 16.73 -26.42
N ALA A 210 1.16 17.90 -25.87
CA ALA A 210 -0.03 18.69 -26.16
C ALA A 210 0.30 20.19 -26.36
N TYR A 211 0.03 20.73 -27.55
CA TYR A 211 0.29 22.14 -27.89
C TYR A 211 -0.78 22.78 -28.79
N GLU A 212 -1.01 24.08 -28.63
CA GLU A 212 -1.57 24.97 -29.65
C GLU A 212 -0.43 25.58 -30.49
N ILE A 213 -0.70 25.92 -31.77
CA ILE A 213 0.27 26.61 -32.65
C ILE A 213 -0.10 28.10 -32.75
N VAL A 214 0.51 28.92 -31.91
CA VAL A 214 0.25 30.37 -31.85
C VAL A 214 1.32 31.11 -32.67
N ASN A 215 0.92 31.70 -33.81
CA ASN A 215 1.80 32.43 -34.73
C ASN A 215 3.03 31.65 -35.26
N GLY A 216 3.03 30.32 -35.17
CA GLY A 216 4.15 29.44 -35.54
C GLY A 216 5.04 29.02 -34.37
N GLU A 217 4.71 29.42 -33.14
CA GLU A 217 5.32 28.91 -31.90
C GLU A 217 4.39 27.87 -31.25
N LEU A 218 4.94 26.79 -30.68
CA LEU A 218 4.21 25.78 -29.90
C LEU A 218 4.00 26.31 -28.47
N LYS A 219 2.74 26.44 -28.02
CA LYS A 219 2.35 26.99 -26.70
C LYS A 219 1.02 26.39 -26.23
N GLY A 220 0.72 26.38 -24.94
CA GLY A 220 -0.69 26.35 -24.46
C GLY A 220 -1.59 25.15 -24.84
N GLY A 221 -1.08 23.92 -24.92
CA GLY A 221 -1.93 22.71 -24.87
C GLY A 221 -2.09 22.16 -23.45
N ILE A 222 -2.99 21.20 -23.22
CA ILE A 222 -3.24 20.63 -21.88
C ILE A 222 -3.13 19.10 -21.82
N GLY A 223 -2.53 18.55 -20.75
CA GLY A 223 -2.46 17.09 -20.54
C GLY A 223 -1.56 16.40 -21.56
N GLY A 224 -0.23 16.51 -21.38
CA GLY A 224 0.74 15.96 -22.33
C GLY A 224 0.67 14.43 -22.37
N GLY A 225 0.73 13.78 -21.20
CA GLY A 225 0.45 12.36 -21.04
C GLY A 225 -1.05 12.07 -21.06
N ILE A 226 -1.79 12.59 -20.08
CA ILE A 226 -3.23 12.32 -19.86
C ILE A 226 -4.02 13.64 -19.77
N LEU A 227 -5.19 13.69 -20.41
CA LEU A 227 -6.23 14.69 -20.18
C LEU A 227 -7.56 14.02 -19.76
N VAL A 228 -8.04 14.34 -18.56
CA VAL A 228 -9.37 13.97 -18.06
C VAL A 228 -10.30 15.17 -18.23
N ARG A 229 -11.26 15.11 -19.16
CA ARG A 229 -12.16 16.25 -19.44
C ARG A 229 -13.48 16.21 -18.68
N ALA A 230 -14.35 15.27 -19.03
CA ALA A 230 -15.67 15.08 -18.41
C ALA A 230 -15.81 13.72 -17.70
N GLY A 231 -14.77 12.89 -17.78
CA GLY A 231 -14.76 11.52 -17.28
C GLY A 231 -13.97 11.33 -15.98
N LYS A 232 -13.63 10.07 -15.72
CA LYS A 232 -12.84 9.65 -14.56
C LYS A 232 -11.55 8.95 -15.01
N ALA A 233 -10.45 9.23 -14.34
CA ALA A 233 -9.24 8.42 -14.38
C ALA A 233 -8.99 7.77 -13.01
N THR A 234 -8.72 6.48 -13.02
CA THR A 234 -8.28 5.71 -11.85
C THR A 234 -6.87 5.19 -12.13
N LEU A 235 -5.86 5.63 -11.39
CA LEU A 235 -4.48 5.17 -11.56
C LEU A 235 -4.08 4.31 -10.35
N ASN A 236 -4.01 3.00 -10.56
CA ASN A 236 -3.65 1.99 -9.56
C ASN A 236 -2.16 1.64 -9.61
N ALA A 237 -1.59 1.55 -10.82
CA ALA A 237 -0.14 1.42 -11.03
C ALA A 237 0.29 1.90 -12.43
N GLY A 238 1.58 2.19 -12.61
CA GLY A 238 2.18 2.56 -13.90
C GLY A 238 3.13 3.76 -13.82
N THR A 239 3.69 4.17 -14.96
CA THR A 239 4.59 5.33 -15.03
C THR A 239 4.17 6.34 -16.10
N ILE A 240 4.09 7.61 -15.72
CA ILE A 240 3.77 8.73 -16.60
C ILE A 240 4.98 9.66 -16.61
N ARG A 241 5.78 9.65 -17.68
CA ARG A 241 7.08 10.34 -17.68
C ARG A 241 7.47 11.07 -18.95
N ASN A 242 8.30 12.10 -18.83
CA ASN A 242 8.86 12.87 -19.96
C ASN A 242 7.80 13.52 -20.90
N ASN A 243 6.51 13.52 -20.53
CA ASN A 243 5.46 14.12 -21.35
C ASN A 243 5.48 15.64 -21.23
N LYS A 244 4.99 16.36 -22.25
CA LYS A 244 5.06 17.83 -22.30
C LYS A 244 3.77 18.54 -22.73
N ALA A 245 3.39 19.59 -22.02
CA ALA A 245 2.20 20.39 -22.31
C ALA A 245 2.46 21.90 -22.21
N GLY A 246 1.42 22.70 -22.45
CA GLY A 246 1.31 24.06 -21.88
C GLY A 246 0.91 24.01 -20.40
N SER A 247 -0.08 23.16 -20.03
CA SER A 247 -0.38 22.89 -18.62
C SER A 247 -0.69 21.41 -18.36
N GLY A 248 -0.19 20.86 -17.24
CA GLY A 248 -0.32 19.44 -16.93
C GLY A 248 0.54 18.59 -17.87
N GLY A 249 1.86 18.63 -17.68
CA GLY A 249 2.81 17.92 -18.54
C GLY A 249 2.54 16.41 -18.53
N GLY A 250 2.49 15.81 -17.33
CA GLY A 250 2.03 14.44 -17.14
C GLY A 250 0.51 14.32 -17.25
N ILE A 251 -0.23 15.01 -16.38
CA ILE A 251 -1.69 14.89 -16.27
C ILE A 251 -2.35 16.28 -16.20
N TYR A 252 -3.46 16.46 -16.92
CA TYR A 252 -4.38 17.58 -16.72
C TYR A 252 -5.81 17.09 -16.39
N ILE A 253 -6.41 17.65 -15.34
CA ILE A 253 -7.79 17.37 -14.92
C ILE A 253 -8.64 18.63 -15.14
N TYR A 254 -9.63 18.54 -16.02
CA TYR A 254 -10.49 19.66 -16.39
C TYR A 254 -11.66 19.86 -15.41
N GLY A 255 -12.22 21.06 -15.38
CA GLY A 255 -13.30 21.41 -14.45
C GLY A 255 -13.93 22.77 -14.74
N ALA A 256 -14.54 22.92 -15.92
CA ALA A 256 -15.20 24.16 -16.32
C ALA A 256 -16.70 24.19 -15.96
N GLY A 257 -17.02 23.96 -14.68
CA GLY A 257 -18.40 24.05 -14.19
C GLY A 257 -18.54 23.78 -12.69
N ASN A 258 -19.25 24.65 -11.98
CA ASN A 258 -19.55 24.48 -10.54
C ASN A 258 -20.68 23.45 -10.28
N LYS A 259 -20.82 22.42 -11.14
CA LYS A 259 -21.80 21.34 -10.97
C LYS A 259 -21.08 20.00 -10.78
N PRO A 260 -21.44 19.21 -9.76
CA PRO A 260 -21.06 17.80 -9.70
C PRO A 260 -21.45 17.09 -11.01
N GLY A 261 -20.50 16.37 -11.63
CA GLY A 261 -20.68 15.73 -12.94
C GLY A 261 -20.27 16.56 -14.17
N GLU A 262 -19.82 17.81 -14.01
CA GLU A 262 -19.22 18.63 -15.09
C GLU A 262 -17.70 18.85 -14.90
N MET A 263 -17.08 18.10 -13.97
CA MET A 263 -15.65 18.13 -13.68
C MET A 263 -15.04 16.75 -13.91
N GLY A 264 -13.83 16.72 -14.47
CA GLY A 264 -13.00 15.52 -14.49
C GLY A 264 -12.57 15.12 -13.09
N VAL A 265 -12.40 13.81 -12.88
CA VAL A 265 -11.97 13.23 -11.60
C VAL A 265 -10.72 12.37 -11.82
N LEU A 266 -9.68 12.60 -11.02
CA LEU A 266 -8.55 11.68 -10.85
C LEU A 266 -8.62 11.05 -9.46
N GLU A 267 -8.64 9.72 -9.40
CA GLU A 267 -8.41 8.93 -8.19
C GLU A 267 -7.12 8.10 -8.37
N SER A 268 -6.27 8.06 -7.35
CA SER A 268 -5.03 7.29 -7.41
C SER A 268 -4.48 6.95 -6.02
N THR A 269 -3.67 5.89 -5.94
CA THR A 269 -3.07 5.40 -4.69
C THR A 269 -1.57 5.14 -4.87
N ASN A 270 -0.81 5.21 -3.78
CA ASN A 270 0.64 5.00 -3.71
C ASN A 270 1.40 5.81 -4.77
N VAL A 271 1.15 7.12 -4.81
CA VAL A 271 1.63 8.00 -5.87
C VAL A 271 2.93 8.71 -5.49
N LEU A 272 3.88 8.76 -6.41
CA LEU A 272 5.11 9.55 -6.29
C LEU A 272 5.24 10.55 -7.44
N ILE A 273 5.30 11.84 -7.12
CA ILE A 273 5.41 12.95 -8.07
C ILE A 273 6.76 13.64 -7.84
N LEU A 274 7.73 13.42 -8.74
CA LEU A 274 9.10 13.92 -8.59
C LEU A 274 9.77 14.31 -9.91
N ASP A 275 10.82 15.13 -9.84
CA ASP A 275 11.65 15.54 -11.00
C ASP A 275 10.87 16.24 -12.13
N ASN A 276 9.60 16.63 -11.90
CA ASN A 276 8.80 17.35 -12.89
C ASN A 276 9.14 18.84 -12.90
N THR A 277 8.98 19.48 -14.05
CA THR A 277 9.46 20.85 -14.32
C THR A 277 8.33 21.74 -14.83
N ALA A 278 8.20 22.95 -14.30
CA ALA A 278 7.31 23.98 -14.83
C ALA A 278 8.11 25.23 -15.22
N ASP A 279 7.88 25.81 -16.41
CA ASP A 279 8.54 27.06 -16.82
C ASP A 279 8.06 28.29 -15.99
N MET A 280 6.87 28.22 -15.37
CA MET A 280 6.29 29.31 -14.59
C MET A 280 5.76 28.95 -13.18
N SER A 281 5.07 27.83 -12.98
CA SER A 281 4.58 27.47 -11.63
C SER A 281 4.07 26.04 -11.48
N GLY A 282 4.19 25.47 -10.27
CA GLY A 282 3.75 24.12 -9.94
C GLY A 282 4.57 23.08 -10.68
N GLY A 283 5.81 22.84 -10.28
CA GLY A 283 6.66 21.81 -10.89
C GLY A 283 6.01 20.43 -10.73
N GLY A 284 5.70 20.06 -9.48
CA GLY A 284 4.98 18.83 -9.15
C GLY A 284 3.49 18.94 -9.50
N VAL A 285 2.76 19.78 -8.76
CA VAL A 285 1.31 19.93 -8.88
C VAL A 285 0.86 21.40 -8.93
N TRP A 286 -0.08 21.72 -9.82
CA TRP A 286 -0.66 23.06 -10.00
C TRP A 286 -2.18 23.04 -9.89
N PHE A 287 -2.75 23.91 -9.04
CA PHE A 287 -4.21 24.04 -8.86
C PHE A 287 -4.74 25.38 -9.35
N CYS A 288 -5.78 25.29 -10.17
CA CYS A 288 -6.56 26.39 -10.72
C CYS A 288 -7.65 26.85 -9.72
N PRO A 289 -8.25 28.05 -9.89
CA PRO A 289 -9.32 28.55 -9.04
C PRO A 289 -10.62 27.72 -8.90
N THR A 290 -10.73 26.55 -9.51
CA THR A 290 -11.83 25.57 -9.32
C THR A 290 -11.35 24.19 -8.85
N GLY A 291 -10.03 23.95 -8.81
CA GLY A 291 -9.46 22.64 -8.51
C GLY A 291 -9.61 22.23 -7.04
N GLN A 292 -9.77 20.93 -6.81
CA GLN A 292 -9.85 20.33 -5.48
C GLN A 292 -8.85 19.19 -5.34
N MET A 293 -8.21 19.08 -4.18
CA MET A 293 -7.27 18.02 -3.84
C MET A 293 -7.60 17.43 -2.48
N PHE A 294 -7.84 16.13 -2.46
CA PHE A 294 -7.93 15.34 -1.26
C PHE A 294 -6.73 14.40 -1.23
N SER A 295 -6.04 14.35 -0.11
CA SER A 295 -4.99 13.39 0.18
C SER A 295 -5.18 12.94 1.62
N ASP A 296 -5.22 11.64 1.79
CA ASP A 296 -4.91 10.96 3.04
C ASP A 296 -3.48 10.41 2.91
N SER A 297 -2.86 9.97 4.00
CA SER A 297 -1.49 9.41 4.01
C SER A 297 -1.51 7.92 3.69
N THR A 298 -2.58 7.23 4.06
CA THR A 298 -2.86 5.82 3.78
C THR A 298 -3.01 5.61 2.28
N GLN A 299 -1.96 5.01 1.69
CA GLN A 299 -1.74 4.94 0.25
C GLN A 299 -1.75 6.30 -0.48
N GLY A 300 -1.29 7.36 0.18
CA GLY A 300 -1.41 8.74 -0.30
C GLY A 300 -0.54 9.13 -1.51
N VAL A 301 -0.04 10.37 -1.47
CA VAL A 301 0.93 10.90 -2.45
C VAL A 301 2.17 11.45 -1.75
N THR A 302 3.34 11.22 -2.34
CA THR A 302 4.57 11.95 -2.02
C THR A 302 4.94 12.86 -3.18
N ILE A 303 5.20 14.13 -2.87
CA ILE A 303 5.55 15.17 -3.86
C ILE A 303 6.86 15.78 -3.39
N LEU A 304 7.94 15.59 -4.15
CA LEU A 304 9.28 16.07 -3.80
C LEU A 304 10.17 16.30 -5.02
N ARG A 305 11.22 17.11 -4.87
CA ARG A 305 12.28 17.31 -5.88
C ARG A 305 11.77 17.77 -7.26
N ASN A 306 10.57 18.35 -7.33
CA ASN A 306 10.09 19.02 -8.54
C ASN A 306 10.65 20.45 -8.62
N THR A 307 10.49 21.15 -9.74
CA THR A 307 11.03 22.52 -9.92
C THR A 307 10.12 23.45 -10.73
N ALA A 308 10.11 24.74 -10.39
CA ALA A 308 9.35 25.79 -11.05
C ALA A 308 10.21 27.02 -11.42
N GLY A 309 10.09 27.47 -12.66
CA GLY A 309 10.68 28.71 -13.16
C GLY A 309 10.01 29.96 -12.60
N ARG A 310 10.77 31.04 -12.41
CA ARG A 310 10.34 32.23 -11.67
C ARG A 310 9.36 33.12 -12.45
N ILE A 311 8.12 33.22 -11.98
CA ILE A 311 7.12 34.16 -12.52
C ILE A 311 7.70 35.59 -12.52
N ASN A 312 7.88 36.19 -13.70
CA ASN A 312 8.42 37.54 -13.88
C ASN A 312 9.78 37.78 -13.18
N ASN A 313 10.65 36.75 -13.08
CA ASN A 313 11.90 36.74 -12.30
C ASN A 313 11.75 36.90 -10.77
N ASN A 314 10.52 36.97 -10.23
CA ASN A 314 10.28 36.99 -8.80
C ASN A 314 10.46 35.58 -8.23
N PRO A 315 11.29 35.35 -7.18
CA PRO A 315 11.35 34.05 -6.52
C PRO A 315 10.03 33.65 -5.86
N VAL A 316 9.28 34.61 -5.30
CA VAL A 316 8.19 34.32 -4.35
C VAL A 316 7.03 33.62 -5.05
N GLY A 317 6.82 32.34 -4.72
CA GLY A 317 5.59 31.61 -5.05
C GLY A 317 5.48 31.17 -6.50
N SER A 318 6.51 30.50 -7.02
CA SER A 318 6.41 29.69 -8.24
C SER A 318 5.94 28.27 -7.90
N GLY A 319 6.31 27.75 -6.72
CA GLY A 319 5.86 26.47 -6.17
C GLY A 319 6.50 25.29 -6.88
N ASP A 320 7.71 24.94 -6.44
CA ASP A 320 8.47 23.79 -6.94
C ASP A 320 7.63 22.50 -6.87
N ASP A 321 7.09 22.15 -5.70
CA ASP A 321 6.32 20.91 -5.51
C ASP A 321 4.81 21.12 -5.62
N ILE A 322 4.23 22.14 -4.98
CA ILE A 322 2.80 22.46 -5.04
C ILE A 322 2.60 23.94 -5.31
N PHE A 323 1.67 24.29 -6.20
CA PHE A 323 1.24 25.66 -6.43
C PHE A 323 -0.29 25.79 -6.47
N VAL A 324 -0.84 26.85 -5.87
CA VAL A 324 -2.28 27.16 -5.87
C VAL A 324 -2.54 28.59 -6.35
N SER A 325 -3.41 28.72 -7.35
CA SER A 325 -4.00 29.99 -7.80
C SER A 325 -5.39 30.16 -7.17
N GLY A 326 -5.53 31.09 -6.23
CA GLY A 326 -6.82 31.41 -5.59
C GLY A 326 -7.55 32.59 -6.24
N ILE A 327 -8.88 32.49 -6.36
CA ILE A 327 -9.78 33.62 -6.63
C ILE A 327 -10.63 33.92 -5.38
N LYS A 328 -10.94 35.21 -5.17
CA LYS A 328 -11.81 35.67 -4.09
C LYS A 328 -13.21 35.03 -4.19
N ASP A 329 -13.78 34.65 -3.04
CA ASP A 329 -15.12 34.08 -2.90
C ASP A 329 -15.30 32.67 -3.53
N ALA A 330 -14.20 31.95 -3.78
CA ALA A 330 -14.20 30.54 -4.20
C ALA A 330 -13.76 29.62 -3.06
N SER A 331 -14.37 28.43 -2.96
CA SER A 331 -14.09 27.43 -1.92
C SER A 331 -13.12 26.36 -2.41
N TYR A 332 -12.10 26.06 -1.60
CA TYR A 332 -11.07 25.07 -1.92
C TYR A 332 -10.93 24.04 -0.80
N SER A 333 -10.66 22.80 -1.17
CA SER A 333 -10.06 21.81 -0.28
C SER A 333 -8.74 21.36 -0.90
N MET A 334 -7.66 21.45 -0.13
CA MET A 334 -6.34 20.94 -0.51
C MET A 334 -5.69 20.32 0.72
N HIS A 335 -5.86 19.03 0.91
CA HIS A 335 -5.10 18.32 1.94
C HIS A 335 -3.68 18.09 1.42
N VAL A 336 -2.73 18.82 1.99
CA VAL A 336 -1.28 18.62 1.76
C VAL A 336 -0.85 17.38 2.55
N PRO A 337 -0.13 16.41 1.95
CA PRO A 337 0.30 15.20 2.66
C PRO A 337 1.27 15.55 3.80
N TYR A 338 0.96 15.10 5.01
CA TYR A 338 1.78 15.30 6.21
C TYR A 338 2.96 14.31 6.28
N ARG A 339 2.81 13.15 5.64
CA ARG A 339 3.80 12.07 5.60
C ARG A 339 4.00 11.58 4.16
N THR A 340 5.17 11.00 3.92
CA THR A 340 5.50 10.27 2.69
C THR A 340 4.78 8.92 2.61
N LEU A 341 4.84 8.25 1.45
CA LEU A 341 4.27 6.91 1.24
C LEU A 341 4.75 5.91 2.30
N THR A 342 6.03 5.98 2.70
CA THR A 342 6.58 5.06 3.71
C THR A 342 6.39 5.52 5.16
N GLY A 343 5.81 6.70 5.39
CA GLY A 343 5.38 7.21 6.70
C GLY A 343 6.25 8.30 7.34
N GLU A 344 7.41 8.62 6.78
CA GLU A 344 8.27 9.72 7.26
C GLU A 344 7.55 11.08 7.10
N LYS A 345 7.60 11.96 8.12
CA LYS A 345 7.07 13.34 8.06
C LYS A 345 7.68 14.15 6.92
N VAL A 346 6.86 14.97 6.24
CA VAL A 346 7.31 15.95 5.24
C VAL A 346 7.19 17.36 5.82
N SER A 347 8.32 18.07 5.96
CA SER A 347 8.30 19.49 6.34
C SER A 347 8.04 20.34 5.10
N TRP A 348 6.98 21.14 5.14
CA TRP A 348 6.58 22.03 4.05
C TRP A 348 7.02 23.46 4.31
N TYR A 349 7.52 24.13 3.28
CA TYR A 349 7.93 25.53 3.31
C TYR A 349 7.19 26.32 2.24
N TYR A 350 6.94 27.60 2.50
CA TYR A 350 6.58 28.51 1.42
C TYR A 350 7.76 28.67 0.47
N ASP A 351 7.47 28.81 -0.82
CA ASP A 351 8.43 29.12 -1.88
C ASP A 351 8.92 30.59 -1.83
N ASP A 352 9.17 31.08 -0.62
CA ASP A 352 10.10 32.18 -0.32
C ASP A 352 11.39 31.67 0.37
N GLN A 353 11.43 30.38 0.74
CA GLN A 353 12.53 29.67 1.43
C GLN A 353 12.87 30.19 2.84
N PHE A 354 12.07 31.09 3.42
CA PHE A 354 12.29 31.65 4.76
C PHE A 354 11.18 31.29 5.77
N ASN A 355 9.98 30.94 5.30
CA ASN A 355 8.84 30.63 6.16
C ASN A 355 8.42 29.15 6.04
N ARG A 356 8.52 28.38 7.14
CA ARG A 356 7.87 27.06 7.25
C ARG A 356 6.36 27.24 7.11
N TYR A 357 5.70 26.37 6.35
CA TYR A 357 4.25 26.37 6.24
C TYR A 357 3.63 25.96 7.59
N PRO A 358 2.62 26.68 8.11
CA PRO A 358 1.96 26.29 9.35
C PRO A 358 1.19 24.98 9.14
N GLU A 359 1.60 23.92 9.83
CA GLU A 359 1.28 22.51 9.51
C GLU A 359 -0.20 22.12 9.74
N ASN A 360 -1.01 23.05 10.26
CA ASN A 360 -2.37 22.79 10.71
C ASN A 360 -3.37 22.78 9.53
N LYS A 361 -3.43 21.63 8.84
CA LYS A 361 -4.57 21.07 8.08
C LYS A 361 -5.37 22.08 7.23
N VAL A 362 -5.04 22.18 5.94
CA VAL A 362 -5.64 23.09 4.94
C VAL A 362 -7.03 22.61 4.47
N LYS A 363 -8.00 22.67 5.38
CA LYS A 363 -9.40 22.92 4.99
C LYS A 363 -9.56 24.43 4.77
N VAL A 364 -9.66 24.87 3.52
CA VAL A 364 -10.14 26.24 3.19
C VAL A 364 -11.67 26.28 3.16
N GLU A 365 -12.30 25.66 4.16
CA GLU A 365 -13.68 25.90 4.56
C GLU A 365 -13.74 27.25 5.30
N ARG A 366 -13.54 28.35 4.56
CA ARG A 366 -13.45 29.70 5.15
C ARG A 366 -14.23 30.76 4.38
N ASP A 367 -15.37 31.12 4.95
CA ASP A 367 -15.94 32.45 4.79
C ASP A 367 -14.92 33.54 5.21
N ASN A 368 -14.89 34.65 4.47
CA ASN A 368 -14.31 35.94 4.88
C ASN A 368 -12.82 35.96 5.31
N LEU A 369 -11.90 35.70 4.37
CA LEU A 369 -10.52 36.22 4.44
C LEU A 369 -10.25 37.18 3.27
N GLU A 370 -9.62 38.33 3.56
CA GLU A 370 -9.22 39.33 2.55
C GLU A 370 -7.92 38.97 1.80
N LEU A 371 -7.55 37.68 1.76
CA LEU A 371 -6.35 37.18 1.09
C LEU A 371 -6.63 36.83 -0.38
N PHE A 372 -6.49 37.82 -1.25
CA PHE A 372 -6.05 37.53 -2.63
C PHE A 372 -4.61 37.00 -2.56
N GLY A 373 -4.40 35.74 -2.93
CA GLY A 373 -3.08 35.12 -2.87
C GLY A 373 -2.94 33.92 -3.81
N MET A 374 -1.91 33.97 -4.66
CA MET A 374 -1.24 32.78 -5.17
C MET A 374 -0.24 32.32 -4.10
N PHE A 375 -0.07 31.02 -3.90
CA PHE A 375 1.02 30.51 -3.06
C PHE A 375 1.67 29.26 -3.66
N GLY A 376 2.98 29.17 -3.49
CA GLY A 376 3.79 28.00 -3.83
C GLY A 376 4.38 27.38 -2.57
N LEU A 377 4.47 26.06 -2.55
CA LEU A 377 5.12 25.26 -1.52
C LEU A 377 6.26 24.42 -2.11
N VAL A 378 7.26 24.18 -1.28
CA VAL A 378 8.36 23.24 -1.53
C VAL A 378 8.53 22.33 -0.32
N SER A 379 8.84 21.06 -0.59
CA SER A 379 9.14 20.06 0.45
C SER A 379 10.61 20.14 0.88
N ASP A 380 10.88 19.97 2.17
CA ASP A 380 12.21 19.54 2.62
C ASP A 380 12.27 18.02 2.55
N TYR A 381 13.00 17.53 1.54
CA TYR A 381 13.27 16.11 1.30
C TYR A 381 14.70 15.71 1.68
N SER A 382 15.47 16.58 2.36
CA SER A 382 16.91 16.37 2.61
C SER A 382 17.23 15.14 3.47
N GLY A 383 16.30 14.72 4.33
CA GLY A 383 16.38 13.49 5.12
C GLY A 383 15.71 12.25 4.50
N LEU A 384 15.14 12.35 3.29
CA LEU A 384 14.32 11.27 2.69
C LEU A 384 15.13 10.36 1.77
N ASN A 385 14.97 9.04 1.92
CA ASN A 385 15.48 8.05 0.97
C ASN A 385 14.55 7.95 -0.25
N ILE A 386 14.93 8.57 -1.36
CA ILE A 386 14.10 8.64 -2.58
C ILE A 386 13.89 7.27 -3.23
N GLU A 387 14.87 6.37 -3.19
CA GLU A 387 14.74 5.02 -3.75
C GLU A 387 13.75 4.17 -2.94
N LYS A 388 13.71 4.35 -1.62
CA LYS A 388 12.68 3.74 -0.75
C LYS A 388 11.27 4.23 -1.12
N GLN A 389 11.12 5.52 -1.46
CA GLN A 389 9.83 6.04 -1.95
C GLN A 389 9.47 5.44 -3.33
N LYS A 390 10.43 5.36 -4.26
CA LYS A 390 10.23 4.72 -5.58
C LYS A 390 9.85 3.24 -5.48
N GLN A 391 10.39 2.51 -4.52
CA GLN A 391 10.07 1.11 -4.27
C GLN A 391 8.67 0.88 -3.64
N HIS A 392 8.10 1.90 -2.98
CA HIS A 392 6.75 1.82 -2.39
C HIS A 392 5.65 2.37 -3.32
N ALA A 393 6.03 3.24 -4.27
CA ALA A 393 5.09 3.82 -5.23
C ALA A 393 4.62 2.78 -6.25
N THR A 394 3.31 2.71 -6.48
CA THR A 394 2.74 1.95 -7.61
C THR A 394 2.54 2.85 -8.83
N VAL A 395 2.25 4.14 -8.61
CA VAL A 395 2.10 5.16 -9.67
C VAL A 395 3.23 6.18 -9.57
N ILE A 396 4.01 6.33 -10.63
CA ILE A 396 5.13 7.29 -10.70
C ILE A 396 4.85 8.34 -11.78
N VAL A 397 4.92 9.62 -11.41
CA VAL A 397 4.81 10.77 -12.31
C VAL A 397 6.14 11.52 -12.29
N GLU A 398 7.01 11.31 -13.30
CA GLU A 398 8.40 11.80 -13.28
C GLU A 398 8.90 12.50 -14.55
N GLY A 399 9.73 13.54 -14.42
CA GLY A 399 10.39 14.19 -15.55
C GLY A 399 9.46 14.89 -16.56
N ASN A 400 8.17 15.04 -16.26
CA ASN A 400 7.22 15.71 -17.16
C ASN A 400 7.41 17.23 -17.11
N SER A 401 6.99 17.93 -18.16
CA SER A 401 7.25 19.38 -18.32
C SER A 401 6.04 20.20 -18.81
N ALA A 402 5.88 21.42 -18.31
CA ALA A 402 4.80 22.32 -18.73
C ALA A 402 5.17 23.82 -18.56
N GLU A 403 4.33 24.73 -19.06
CA GLU A 403 4.36 26.13 -18.61
C GLU A 403 3.86 26.21 -17.15
N THR A 404 2.77 25.48 -16.82
CA THR A 404 2.30 25.28 -15.43
C THR A 404 1.87 23.85 -15.11
N GLY A 405 2.18 23.32 -13.92
CA GLY A 405 1.83 21.93 -13.56
C GLY A 405 2.65 20.93 -14.37
N GLY A 406 3.95 20.80 -14.06
CA GLY A 406 4.86 19.89 -14.76
C GLY A 406 4.38 18.44 -14.67
N GLY A 407 4.17 17.95 -13.44
CA GLY A 407 3.58 16.63 -13.19
C GLY A 407 2.07 16.63 -13.42
N ILE A 408 1.33 17.34 -12.57
CA ILE A 408 -0.14 17.38 -12.57
C ILE A 408 -0.66 18.83 -12.57
N SER A 409 -1.73 19.09 -13.31
CA SER A 409 -2.47 20.36 -13.30
C SER A 409 -3.97 20.07 -13.16
N SER A 410 -4.69 20.83 -12.33
CA SER A 410 -6.12 20.57 -12.08
C SER A 410 -6.99 21.82 -11.96
N ASN A 411 -8.08 21.80 -12.74
CA ASN A 411 -9.31 22.57 -12.56
C ASN A 411 -10.44 21.72 -11.95
N GLY A 412 -10.29 20.39 -11.89
CA GLY A 412 -11.29 19.42 -11.42
C GLY A 412 -10.92 18.80 -10.07
N VAL A 413 -11.33 17.55 -9.84
CA VAL A 413 -11.11 16.86 -8.56
C VAL A 413 -9.95 15.88 -8.65
N VAL A 414 -9.03 15.94 -7.69
CA VAL A 414 -7.93 14.98 -7.51
C VAL A 414 -8.03 14.35 -6.12
N ARG A 415 -7.90 13.02 -6.05
CA ARG A 415 -7.96 12.22 -4.82
C ARG A 415 -6.77 11.27 -4.75
N PHE A 416 -6.03 11.34 -3.65
CA PHE A 416 -4.87 10.49 -3.35
C PHE A 416 -5.11 9.69 -2.06
N GLY A 417 -4.88 8.38 -2.13
CA GLY A 417 -5.06 7.49 -0.99
C GLY A 417 -6.52 7.14 -0.68
N LEU A 418 -6.70 6.43 0.44
CA LEU A 418 -8.00 5.98 0.90
C LEU A 418 -8.64 7.01 1.85
N GLU A 419 -9.70 7.67 1.38
CA GLU A 419 -10.39 8.73 2.13
C GLU A 419 -10.78 8.27 3.55
N HIS A 420 -10.35 9.02 4.56
CA HIS A 420 -10.61 8.80 5.98
C HIS A 420 -10.05 7.48 6.56
N ASN A 421 -8.94 6.97 6.01
CA ASN A 421 -8.26 5.77 6.55
C ASN A 421 -7.07 6.06 7.47
N ASP A 422 -6.51 7.27 7.48
CA ASP A 422 -5.44 7.64 8.41
C ASP A 422 -5.84 7.48 9.88
N VAL A 423 -4.86 7.28 10.74
CA VAL A 423 -5.03 7.15 12.20
C VAL A 423 -4.04 8.06 12.92
N ASP A 424 -4.43 8.53 14.10
CA ASP A 424 -3.54 9.26 15.01
C ASP A 424 -3.21 8.35 16.21
N VAL A 425 -1.98 8.41 16.74
CA VAL A 425 -1.60 7.68 17.97
C VAL A 425 -1.34 8.69 19.07
N PHE A 426 -2.12 8.62 20.16
CA PHE A 426 -2.01 9.44 21.35
C PHE A 426 -1.38 8.65 22.51
N VAL A 427 -0.41 9.28 23.19
CA VAL A 427 0.23 8.76 24.40
C VAL A 427 0.13 9.77 25.54
N GLU A 428 -0.16 9.24 26.73
CA GLU A 428 -0.11 9.97 27.99
C GLU A 428 0.81 9.25 28.98
N LYS A 429 1.74 9.99 29.59
CA LYS A 429 2.60 9.48 30.67
C LYS A 429 2.03 9.84 32.03
N VAL A 430 1.84 8.83 32.87
CA VAL A 430 1.43 8.93 34.27
C VAL A 430 2.57 8.46 35.16
N TRP A 431 2.68 9.08 36.34
CA TRP A 431 3.56 8.67 37.43
C TRP A 431 2.69 8.23 38.61
N ASN A 432 3.03 7.09 39.20
CA ASN A 432 2.28 6.46 40.28
C ASN A 432 3.12 6.49 41.57
N ASP A 433 3.39 7.70 42.06
CA ASP A 433 4.06 7.96 43.34
C ASP A 433 3.84 9.41 43.85
N ASP A 434 4.39 9.75 45.03
CA ASP A 434 4.20 11.04 45.71
C ASP A 434 5.16 12.20 45.30
N LEU A 435 5.94 12.09 44.21
CA LEU A 435 6.85 13.15 43.77
C LEU A 435 6.12 14.32 43.07
N GLU A 436 6.56 15.55 43.34
CA GLU A 436 6.00 16.76 42.71
C GLU A 436 6.59 17.04 41.31
N GLU A 437 7.80 16.53 41.02
CA GLU A 437 8.51 16.73 39.75
C GLU A 437 9.26 15.46 39.32
N HIS A 438 9.33 15.23 38.01
CA HIS A 438 10.06 14.13 37.38
C HIS A 438 10.91 14.66 36.23
N SER A 439 12.04 13.99 35.93
CA SER A 439 12.81 14.27 34.72
C SER A 439 12.05 13.80 33.47
N PRO A 440 12.19 14.48 32.31
CA PRO A 440 11.52 14.06 31.09
C PRO A 440 11.95 12.65 30.64
N ILE A 441 11.02 11.93 30.00
CA ILE A 441 11.27 10.63 29.37
C ILE A 441 11.25 10.75 27.84
N SER A 442 11.79 9.77 27.15
CA SER A 442 11.77 9.63 25.70
C SER A 442 10.86 8.46 25.31
N VAL A 443 9.90 8.69 24.43
CA VAL A 443 9.02 7.65 23.88
C VAL A 443 9.21 7.51 22.37
N GLN A 444 9.30 6.28 21.89
CA GLN A 444 9.40 5.97 20.46
C GLN A 444 8.12 5.26 20.01
N LEU A 445 7.53 5.72 18.91
CA LEU A 445 6.51 4.99 18.17
C LEU A 445 7.19 4.01 17.21
N ASN A 446 6.78 2.75 17.24
CA ASN A 446 7.16 1.69 16.30
C ASN A 446 5.95 1.28 15.46
N ARG A 447 6.20 0.74 14.26
CA ARG A 447 5.19 0.22 13.34
C ARG A 447 5.57 -1.14 12.78
N PHE A 448 4.57 -2.00 12.64
CA PHE A 448 4.65 -3.39 12.17
C PHE A 448 3.59 -3.64 11.10
N LEU A 449 3.80 -4.60 10.20
CA LEU A 449 2.77 -5.09 9.27
C LEU A 449 2.00 -6.24 9.96
N ASP A 450 0.67 -6.18 9.97
CA ASP A 450 -0.19 -7.29 10.42
C ASP A 450 -0.29 -8.36 9.33
N ILE A 451 0.75 -9.19 9.21
CA ILE A 451 0.83 -10.23 8.17
C ILE A 451 -0.13 -11.41 8.42
N ASN A 452 -0.71 -11.50 9.61
CA ASN A 452 -1.65 -12.55 10.02
C ASN A 452 -3.11 -12.06 10.11
N GLU A 453 -3.37 -10.79 9.79
CA GLU A 453 -4.68 -10.11 9.85
C GLU A 453 -5.41 -10.31 11.19
N ASN A 454 -4.65 -10.41 12.30
CA ASN A 454 -5.18 -10.83 13.60
C ASN A 454 -5.36 -9.66 14.61
N GLY A 455 -4.88 -8.45 14.27
CA GLY A 455 -4.97 -7.25 15.10
C GLY A 455 -4.02 -7.23 16.31
N LEU A 456 -3.06 -8.14 16.39
CA LEU A 456 -2.16 -8.36 17.53
C LEU A 456 -0.71 -8.38 17.06
N ILE A 457 0.19 -7.83 17.87
CA ILE A 457 1.63 -7.92 17.61
C ILE A 457 2.10 -9.31 18.10
N ASP A 458 2.37 -10.21 17.17
CA ASP A 458 3.02 -11.49 17.50
C ASP A 458 4.51 -11.25 17.79
N GLU A 459 4.96 -11.66 18.97
CA GLU A 459 6.33 -11.44 19.45
C GLU A 459 7.37 -12.22 18.62
N ASP A 460 6.99 -13.40 18.10
CA ASP A 460 7.86 -14.20 17.23
C ASP A 460 7.96 -13.60 15.80
N GLU A 461 7.04 -12.70 15.42
CA GLU A 461 7.00 -12.04 14.11
C GLU A 461 7.54 -10.60 14.10
N LYS A 462 7.95 -10.04 15.25
CA LYS A 462 8.54 -8.68 15.44
C LYS A 462 9.80 -8.37 14.59
N SER A 463 10.18 -9.24 13.66
CA SER A 463 11.31 -9.13 12.72
C SER A 463 11.37 -7.84 11.86
N THR A 464 10.23 -7.16 11.62
CA THR A 464 10.17 -5.93 10.80
C THR A 464 9.69 -4.69 11.57
N ILE A 465 10.24 -4.46 12.77
CA ILE A 465 10.11 -3.18 13.49
C ILE A 465 10.58 -2.02 12.60
N THR A 466 9.70 -1.04 12.37
CA THR A 466 10.06 0.26 11.79
C THR A 466 9.83 1.36 12.82
N LYS A 467 10.88 2.09 13.22
CA LYS A 467 10.73 3.33 14.02
C LYS A 467 9.95 4.38 13.22
N VAL A 468 8.98 5.02 13.84
CA VAL A 468 8.14 6.07 13.27
C VAL A 468 8.52 7.41 13.88
N ASP A 469 9.08 8.29 13.05
CA ASP A 469 9.73 9.54 13.47
C ASP A 469 10.89 9.30 14.48
N GLU A 470 11.54 10.39 14.90
CA GLU A 470 12.48 10.37 16.03
C GLU A 470 11.74 10.23 17.37
N SER A 471 12.44 9.75 18.40
CA SER A 471 11.92 9.64 19.76
C SER A 471 11.48 11.01 20.32
N ILE A 472 10.34 11.03 21.00
CA ILE A 472 9.69 12.24 21.51
C ILE A 472 9.92 12.39 23.01
N GLU A 473 10.35 13.58 23.46
CA GLU A 473 10.43 13.89 24.89
C GLU A 473 9.03 14.16 25.48
N LEU A 474 8.65 13.46 26.56
CA LEU A 474 7.48 13.78 27.39
C LEU A 474 7.93 14.37 28.72
N GLY A 475 7.30 15.47 29.13
CA GLY A 475 7.61 16.16 30.39
C GLY A 475 6.58 17.22 30.77
N GLN A 476 6.86 18.00 31.81
CA GLN A 476 5.98 19.12 32.21
C GLN A 476 5.69 20.08 31.03
N HIS A 477 6.65 20.28 30.12
CA HIS A 477 6.57 21.24 29.01
C HIS A 477 5.43 20.92 28.00
N ASN A 478 5.09 19.63 27.82
CA ASN A 478 3.97 19.17 26.99
C ASN A 478 2.85 18.51 27.82
N SER A 479 2.84 18.74 29.13
CA SER A 479 1.88 18.13 30.07
C SER A 479 1.84 16.59 29.99
N TRP A 480 3.02 15.99 29.75
CA TRP A 480 3.22 14.54 29.66
C TRP A 480 2.42 13.83 28.55
N LYS A 481 2.07 14.55 27.47
CA LYS A 481 1.19 14.06 26.40
C LYS A 481 1.78 14.35 25.02
N TYR A 482 1.60 13.42 24.08
CA TYR A 482 1.93 13.62 22.67
C TYR A 482 0.93 12.90 21.74
N MET A 483 0.88 13.34 20.48
CA MET A 483 0.07 12.74 19.44
C MET A 483 0.87 12.67 18.14
N TRP A 484 1.10 11.47 17.61
CA TRP A 484 1.61 11.27 16.25
C TRP A 484 0.44 11.33 15.28
N GLU A 485 0.35 12.42 14.51
CA GLU A 485 -0.74 12.63 13.55
C GLU A 485 -0.49 11.99 12.17
N GLY A 486 -1.59 11.67 11.48
CA GLY A 486 -1.65 11.36 10.05
C GLY A 486 -0.97 10.05 9.66
N LEU A 487 -0.96 9.05 10.54
CA LEU A 487 -0.26 7.80 10.30
C LEU A 487 -1.02 6.93 9.28
N PRO A 488 -0.32 6.26 8.34
CA PRO A 488 -0.97 5.35 7.41
C PRO A 488 -1.50 4.12 8.16
N ASN A 489 -2.72 3.67 7.85
CA ASN A 489 -3.31 2.47 8.46
C ASN A 489 -3.08 1.19 7.64
N LYS A 490 -2.75 1.31 6.34
CA LYS A 490 -2.47 0.18 5.44
C LYS A 490 -1.06 0.28 4.87
N GLY A 491 -0.37 -0.86 4.80
CA GLY A 491 0.89 -1.06 4.10
C GLY A 491 0.78 -2.14 3.02
N LEU A 492 1.78 -2.23 2.15
CA LEU A 492 1.89 -3.30 1.15
C LEU A 492 2.86 -4.39 1.63
N SER A 493 2.42 -5.65 1.53
CA SER A 493 3.25 -6.86 1.70
C SER A 493 3.01 -7.78 0.51
N ASN A 494 4.06 -8.10 -0.27
CA ASN A 494 3.96 -8.93 -1.48
C ASN A 494 2.86 -8.50 -2.49
N GLY A 495 2.54 -7.20 -2.56
CA GLY A 495 1.48 -6.65 -3.41
C GLY A 495 0.07 -6.69 -2.80
N VAL A 496 -0.11 -7.28 -1.63
CA VAL A 496 -1.37 -7.31 -0.86
C VAL A 496 -1.38 -6.17 0.17
N LEU A 497 -2.56 -5.59 0.42
CA LEU A 497 -2.74 -4.57 1.46
C LEU A 497 -3.04 -5.20 2.82
N VAL A 498 -2.12 -5.00 3.76
CA VAL A 498 -2.23 -5.43 5.17
C VAL A 498 -2.34 -4.22 6.09
N ASP A 499 -2.88 -4.39 7.30
CA ASP A 499 -2.94 -3.31 8.28
C ASP A 499 -1.56 -3.02 8.90
N TYR A 500 -1.39 -1.79 9.39
CA TYR A 500 -0.26 -1.40 10.21
C TYR A 500 -0.65 -1.44 11.69
N LEU A 501 0.12 -2.17 12.50
CA LEU A 501 0.05 -2.12 13.96
C LEU A 501 1.07 -1.12 14.49
N TYR A 502 0.75 -0.51 15.63
CA TYR A 502 1.54 0.52 16.28
C TYR A 502 1.83 0.14 17.75
N GLU A 503 3.06 0.38 18.19
CA GLU A 503 3.54 0.13 19.56
C GLU A 503 4.27 1.39 20.03
N VAL A 504 4.08 1.83 21.28
CA VAL A 504 4.88 2.93 21.85
C VAL A 504 5.71 2.36 22.99
N ILE A 505 7.02 2.60 22.94
CA ILE A 505 7.98 2.18 23.98
C ILE A 505 8.58 3.40 24.68
N GLU A 506 8.81 3.28 25.99
CA GLU A 506 9.62 4.21 26.78
C GLU A 506 11.09 3.79 26.74
N GLU A 507 11.96 4.61 26.14
CA GLU A 507 13.35 4.24 25.88
C GLU A 507 14.31 4.48 27.06
N ASN A 508 13.89 5.25 28.06
CA ASN A 508 14.73 5.67 29.19
C ASN A 508 14.00 5.61 30.56
N ILE A 509 13.36 4.47 30.83
CA ILE A 509 12.72 4.17 32.13
C ILE A 509 13.70 4.53 33.27
N PRO A 510 13.32 5.36 34.26
CA PRO A 510 14.25 5.79 35.30
C PRO A 510 14.66 4.67 36.25
N GLU A 511 15.85 4.82 36.84
CA GLU A 511 16.36 3.91 37.86
C GLU A 511 15.39 3.76 39.04
N GLY A 512 15.05 2.51 39.38
CA GLY A 512 14.10 2.19 40.45
C GLY A 512 12.61 2.22 40.07
N TYR A 513 12.28 2.36 38.78
CA TYR A 513 10.90 2.32 38.26
C TYR A 513 10.63 1.12 37.34
N LEU A 514 9.35 0.73 37.29
CA LEU A 514 8.77 -0.17 36.28
C LEU A 514 7.80 0.64 35.42
N ALA A 515 7.83 0.41 34.10
CA ALA A 515 6.89 1.01 33.14
C ALA A 515 5.81 0.01 32.75
N GLU A 516 4.56 0.30 33.12
CA GLU A 516 3.37 -0.46 32.73
C GLU A 516 2.62 0.24 31.59
N TYR A 517 2.07 -0.52 30.65
CA TYR A 517 1.35 -0.01 29.48
C TYR A 517 -0.11 -0.45 29.53
N SER A 518 -1.04 0.50 29.39
CA SER A 518 -2.47 0.16 29.26
C SER A 518 -2.74 -0.56 27.94
N THR A 519 -3.74 -1.45 27.90
CA THR A 519 -4.29 -1.96 26.63
C THR A 519 -4.66 -0.78 25.73
N MET A 520 -4.06 -0.72 24.53
CA MET A 520 -4.31 0.35 23.58
C MET A 520 -5.77 0.32 23.12
N SER A 521 -6.40 1.49 23.11
CA SER A 521 -7.82 1.65 22.78
C SER A 521 -8.00 2.47 21.51
N PHE A 522 -8.99 2.14 20.67
CA PHE A 522 -9.25 2.83 19.40
C PHE A 522 -10.64 3.47 19.41
N ASP A 523 -10.72 4.79 19.18
CA ASP A 523 -11.97 5.47 18.88
C ASP A 523 -12.18 5.54 17.36
N SER A 524 -13.18 4.81 16.85
CA SER A 524 -13.49 4.77 15.42
C SER A 524 -14.16 6.04 14.87
N ILE A 525 -14.58 6.99 15.73
CA ILE A 525 -15.15 8.27 15.31
C ILE A 525 -14.04 9.30 15.06
N THR A 526 -13.04 9.37 15.95
CA THR A 526 -11.89 10.28 15.80
C THR A 526 -10.70 9.63 15.08
N ARG A 527 -10.69 8.30 14.93
CA ARG A 527 -9.58 7.47 14.41
C ARG A 527 -8.29 7.58 15.24
N VAL A 528 -8.44 7.80 16.54
CA VAL A 528 -7.32 7.89 17.49
C VAL A 528 -7.12 6.57 18.22
N TYR A 529 -5.91 6.01 18.13
CA TYR A 529 -5.40 5.03 19.09
C TYR A 529 -4.89 5.76 20.33
N SER A 530 -5.25 5.31 21.54
CA SER A 530 -4.84 5.91 22.81
C SER A 530 -4.28 4.87 23.77
N LEU A 531 -3.13 5.19 24.37
CA LEU A 531 -2.52 4.41 25.45
C LEU A 531 -1.93 5.31 26.56
N ILE A 532 -1.89 4.76 27.77
CA ILE A 532 -1.26 5.35 28.95
C ILE A 532 -0.05 4.51 29.33
N ILE A 533 1.09 5.14 29.50
CA ILE A 533 2.26 4.53 30.15
C ILE A 533 2.28 4.98 31.60
N THR A 534 2.48 4.08 32.55
CA THR A 534 2.52 4.37 33.99
C THR A 534 3.87 3.98 34.57
N ASN A 535 4.61 4.91 35.17
CA ASN A 535 5.80 4.57 35.95
C ASN A 535 5.43 4.40 37.44
N SER A 536 5.65 3.19 37.95
CA SER A 536 5.49 2.83 39.37
C SER A 536 6.86 2.53 39.99
N LYS A 537 7.07 2.85 41.27
CA LYS A 537 8.33 2.53 41.96
C LYS A 537 8.46 1.01 42.13
N ALA A 538 9.55 0.42 41.66
CA ALA A 538 9.78 -1.02 41.58
C ALA A 538 9.95 -1.74 42.95
N ASN A 539 9.78 -1.04 44.07
CA ASN A 539 10.58 -1.31 45.26
C ASN A 539 9.87 -1.17 46.62
N GLU A 540 8.53 -1.17 46.66
CA GLU A 540 7.78 -1.25 47.91
C GLU A 540 7.73 -2.68 48.51
N GLU A 541 7.70 -3.72 47.66
CA GLU A 541 7.86 -5.10 48.14
C GLU A 541 9.34 -5.42 48.40
N LYS A 542 9.60 -5.88 49.63
CA LYS A 542 10.90 -6.39 50.07
C LYS A 542 10.84 -7.88 50.36
N ILE A 543 11.89 -8.58 49.97
CA ILE A 543 12.11 -10.00 50.19
C ILE A 543 13.20 -10.18 51.26
N GLN A 544 13.06 -11.22 52.08
CA GLN A 544 14.05 -11.63 53.07
C GLN A 544 14.11 -13.15 53.14
N PHE A 545 15.31 -13.71 53.18
CA PHE A 545 15.51 -15.15 53.29
C PHE A 545 16.72 -15.50 54.15
N SER A 546 16.72 -16.74 54.64
CA SER A 546 17.78 -17.26 55.49
C SER A 546 18.68 -18.19 54.68
N VAL A 547 19.98 -18.16 54.97
CA VAL A 547 20.91 -19.21 54.57
C VAL A 547 21.25 -20.03 55.80
N THR A 548 21.04 -21.35 55.75
CA THR A 548 21.46 -22.29 56.78
C THR A 548 22.65 -23.10 56.29
N LYS A 549 23.58 -23.43 57.18
CA LYS A 549 24.78 -24.20 56.86
C LYS A 549 24.85 -25.46 57.73
N GLU A 550 25.00 -26.61 57.09
CA GLU A 550 25.23 -27.90 57.71
C GLU A 550 26.60 -28.49 57.29
N TRP A 551 27.14 -29.36 58.16
CA TRP A 551 28.48 -29.91 58.05
C TRP A 551 28.45 -31.44 58.22
N VAL A 552 28.89 -32.16 57.20
CA VAL A 552 28.95 -33.62 57.11
C VAL A 552 30.42 -34.04 57.15
N ASP A 553 31.02 -33.93 58.34
CA ASP A 553 32.47 -34.01 58.54
C ASP A 553 33.00 -35.46 58.76
N ASP A 554 32.15 -36.48 58.82
CA ASP A 554 32.42 -37.87 59.29
C ASP A 554 33.58 -38.00 60.32
N ARG A 555 33.44 -37.26 61.43
CA ARG A 555 34.38 -37.20 62.58
C ARG A 555 35.62 -36.33 62.41
N HIS A 556 35.81 -35.67 61.27
CA HIS A 556 36.88 -34.70 61.01
C HIS A 556 36.47 -33.26 61.38
N ALA A 557 35.74 -33.07 62.48
CA ALA A 557 35.30 -31.74 62.92
C ALA A 557 36.46 -30.81 63.33
N ASP A 558 37.67 -31.34 63.50
CA ASP A 558 38.94 -30.59 63.63
C ASP A 558 39.41 -29.93 62.31
N LYS A 559 38.72 -30.19 61.19
CA LYS A 559 38.98 -29.63 59.86
C LYS A 559 38.01 -28.53 59.45
N ARG A 560 36.97 -28.28 60.23
CA ARG A 560 36.03 -27.18 59.98
C ARG A 560 36.75 -25.83 60.18
N PRO A 561 36.62 -24.85 59.28
CA PRO A 561 37.14 -23.50 59.50
C PRO A 561 36.31 -22.76 60.56
N ASP A 562 36.91 -21.73 61.18
CA ASP A 562 36.22 -20.88 62.17
C ASP A 562 35.13 -19.99 61.54
N SER A 563 35.22 -19.73 60.23
CA SER A 563 34.24 -18.96 59.44
C SER A 563 34.13 -19.46 57.98
N ILE A 564 33.08 -19.04 57.28
CA ILE A 564 32.87 -19.25 55.84
C ILE A 564 32.43 -17.94 55.17
N ASN A 565 32.75 -17.76 53.88
CA ASN A 565 32.25 -16.62 53.09
C ASN A 565 31.13 -17.10 52.15
N ILE A 566 29.97 -16.46 52.27
CA ILE A 566 28.80 -16.69 51.40
C ILE A 566 28.63 -15.47 50.50
N GLU A 567 28.65 -15.69 49.20
CA GLU A 567 28.46 -14.69 48.15
C GLU A 567 26.99 -14.65 47.74
N LEU A 568 26.36 -13.47 47.77
CA LEU A 568 24.98 -13.27 47.32
C LEU A 568 24.97 -12.70 45.90
N TYR A 569 24.25 -13.39 45.01
CA TYR A 569 24.03 -12.98 43.63
C TYR A 569 22.58 -12.54 43.40
N ALA A 570 22.40 -11.54 42.55
CA ALA A 570 21.11 -11.05 42.06
C ALA A 570 21.19 -10.91 40.53
N ASN A 571 20.35 -11.63 39.78
CA ASN A 571 20.36 -11.62 38.31
C ASN A 571 21.79 -11.80 37.71
N ASP A 572 22.55 -12.73 38.31
CA ASP A 572 23.96 -13.07 38.03
C ASP A 572 25.05 -12.04 38.38
N GLU A 573 24.71 -10.85 38.89
CA GLU A 573 25.67 -9.91 39.50
C GLU A 573 25.95 -10.25 40.98
N LEU A 574 27.21 -10.12 41.42
CA LEU A 574 27.61 -10.29 42.83
C LEU A 574 27.30 -9.00 43.61
N ILE A 575 26.33 -9.05 44.52
CA ILE A 575 25.85 -7.87 45.24
C ILE A 575 26.29 -7.77 46.71
N ASP A 576 26.63 -8.90 47.35
CA ASP A 576 27.14 -8.92 48.73
C ASP A 576 28.05 -10.13 48.99
N THR A 577 28.88 -10.09 50.03
CA THR A 577 29.70 -11.22 50.50
C THR A 577 29.82 -11.18 52.01
N VAL A 578 29.21 -12.15 52.67
CA VAL A 578 29.05 -12.18 54.14
C VAL A 578 29.89 -13.28 54.77
N GLU A 579 30.64 -12.92 55.81
CA GLU A 579 31.31 -13.90 56.68
C GLU A 579 30.28 -14.48 57.67
N VAL A 580 30.21 -15.80 57.77
CA VAL A 580 29.32 -16.53 58.69
C VAL A 580 30.15 -17.43 59.60
N THR A 581 29.81 -17.42 60.89
CA THR A 581 30.44 -18.22 61.96
C THR A 581 29.39 -19.09 62.66
N GLU A 582 29.86 -19.99 63.53
CA GLU A 582 28.99 -20.68 64.49
C GLU A 582 28.33 -19.70 65.48
N ASP A 583 27.04 -19.91 65.79
CA ASP A 583 26.28 -19.13 66.77
C ASP A 583 26.33 -19.76 68.19
N ASN A 584 25.69 -19.09 69.15
CA ASN A 584 25.67 -19.54 70.55
C ASN A 584 24.83 -20.82 70.80
N GLU A 585 24.13 -21.34 69.78
CA GLU A 585 23.39 -22.62 69.81
C GLU A 585 24.09 -23.72 69.00
N GLY A 586 25.25 -23.45 68.38
CA GLY A 586 25.98 -24.39 67.53
C GLY A 586 25.45 -24.47 66.09
N LYS A 587 24.75 -23.43 65.61
CA LYS A 587 24.20 -23.34 64.26
C LYS A 587 24.94 -22.30 63.44
N TRP A 588 24.86 -22.45 62.13
CA TRP A 588 25.46 -21.53 61.17
C TRP A 588 24.33 -20.96 60.31
N ILE A 589 23.90 -19.74 60.60
CA ILE A 589 22.73 -19.11 59.96
C ILE A 589 23.05 -17.65 59.64
N HIS A 590 22.70 -17.23 58.42
CA HIS A 590 22.68 -15.82 58.00
C HIS A 590 21.27 -15.43 57.54
N HIS A 591 20.91 -14.15 57.67
CA HIS A 591 19.63 -13.61 57.22
C HIS A 591 19.88 -12.39 56.32
N PHE A 592 19.55 -12.53 55.03
CA PHE A 592 19.47 -11.38 54.13
C PHE A 592 18.09 -10.73 54.29
N LEU A 593 18.10 -9.43 54.57
CA LEU A 593 16.92 -8.63 54.92
C LEU A 593 16.76 -7.45 53.96
N ASP A 594 15.53 -6.93 53.83
CA ASP A 594 15.20 -5.72 53.07
C ASP A 594 15.66 -5.71 51.59
N LEU A 595 15.88 -6.89 51.01
CA LEU A 595 16.28 -7.04 49.61
C LEU A 595 15.16 -6.58 48.68
N PRO A 596 15.45 -5.87 47.58
CA PRO A 596 14.44 -5.51 46.57
C PRO A 596 13.81 -6.78 45.96
N ARG A 597 12.49 -6.81 45.75
CA ARG A 597 11.85 -7.94 45.04
C ARG A 597 11.94 -7.79 43.51
N TYR A 598 11.93 -6.57 42.99
CA TYR A 598 11.98 -6.27 41.55
C TYR A 598 13.08 -5.25 41.21
N ASP A 599 13.63 -5.38 40.00
CA ASP A 599 14.51 -4.41 39.35
C ASP A 599 13.91 -3.95 38.01
N LYS A 600 14.72 -3.33 37.15
CA LYS A 600 14.29 -2.85 35.82
C LYS A 600 13.89 -3.95 34.83
N ASP A 601 14.31 -5.20 35.05
CA ASP A 601 14.08 -6.34 34.15
C ASP A 601 12.99 -7.29 34.68
N GLY A 602 12.43 -7.01 35.88
CA GLY A 602 11.33 -7.76 36.49
C GLY A 602 11.66 -8.27 37.88
N GLU A 603 11.22 -9.49 38.22
CA GLU A 603 11.50 -10.11 39.52
C GLU A 603 12.96 -10.58 39.63
N ILE A 604 13.63 -10.15 40.69
CA ILE A 604 15.06 -10.43 40.91
C ILE A 604 15.24 -11.89 41.32
N LYS A 605 16.12 -12.59 40.60
CA LYS A 605 16.53 -13.97 40.91
C LYS A 605 17.75 -13.93 41.81
N TYR A 606 17.52 -14.19 43.09
CA TYR A 606 18.57 -14.33 44.09
C TYR A 606 19.07 -15.77 44.17
N TYR A 607 20.38 -15.92 44.34
CA TYR A 607 20.99 -17.19 44.72
C TYR A 607 22.32 -16.96 45.45
N VAL A 608 22.81 -17.98 46.16
CA VAL A 608 24.07 -17.90 46.92
C VAL A 608 25.13 -18.87 46.40
N LYS A 609 26.39 -18.47 46.53
CA LYS A 609 27.57 -19.34 46.37
C LYS A 609 28.37 -19.36 47.68
N GLU A 610 29.14 -20.41 47.93
CA GLU A 610 30.16 -20.42 48.99
C GLU A 610 31.55 -20.41 48.36
N GLN A 611 32.48 -19.65 48.93
CA GLN A 611 33.87 -19.63 48.47
C GLN A 611 34.56 -20.97 48.72
N THR A 612 35.25 -21.50 47.71
CA THR A 612 35.78 -22.88 47.69
C THR A 612 36.72 -23.18 48.86
N LEU A 613 36.29 -24.09 49.74
CA LEU A 613 37.09 -24.64 50.82
C LEU A 613 37.88 -25.87 50.36
N SER A 614 39.15 -25.97 50.77
CA SER A 614 39.96 -27.18 50.56
C SER A 614 39.42 -28.37 51.34
N GLU A 615 39.49 -29.57 50.76
CA GLU A 615 39.06 -30.84 51.38
C GLU A 615 37.54 -30.98 51.63
N TYR A 616 36.71 -30.06 51.11
CA TYR A 616 35.25 -30.11 51.21
C TYR A 616 34.57 -30.07 49.83
N HIS A 617 33.45 -30.79 49.70
CA HIS A 617 32.49 -30.64 48.61
C HIS A 617 31.26 -29.87 49.11
N VAL A 618 30.85 -28.86 48.35
CA VAL A 618 29.72 -27.96 48.66
C VAL A 618 28.51 -28.36 47.83
N GLU A 619 27.38 -28.64 48.49
CA GLU A 619 26.06 -28.75 47.86
C GLU A 619 25.17 -27.60 48.35
N ILE A 620 24.46 -26.92 47.44
CA ILE A 620 23.55 -25.81 47.76
C ILE A 620 22.16 -26.16 47.26
N THR A 621 21.16 -26.07 48.14
CA THR A 621 19.76 -26.38 47.86
C THR A 621 18.84 -25.26 48.37
N GLY A 622 17.57 -25.25 47.94
CA GLY A 622 16.60 -24.21 48.30
C GLY A 622 16.50 -23.10 47.25
N ASN A 623 15.81 -22.00 47.60
CA ASN A 623 15.60 -20.83 46.75
C ASN A 623 15.18 -19.61 47.60
N GLN A 624 15.02 -18.44 46.98
CA GLN A 624 14.69 -17.19 47.67
C GLN A 624 13.34 -17.17 48.43
N GLU A 625 12.39 -18.06 48.11
CA GLU A 625 11.08 -18.15 48.78
C GLU A 625 11.10 -19.04 50.03
N ILE A 626 11.99 -20.04 50.09
CA ILE A 626 12.08 -20.99 51.22
C ILE A 626 13.39 -20.89 52.02
N GLY A 627 14.32 -20.05 51.58
CA GLY A 627 15.69 -20.01 52.07
C GLY A 627 16.62 -21.00 51.36
N PHE A 628 17.92 -20.85 51.63
CA PHE A 628 18.97 -21.68 51.08
C PHE A 628 19.58 -22.57 52.18
N SER A 629 19.95 -23.79 51.83
CA SER A 629 20.72 -24.69 52.69
C SER A 629 22.00 -25.11 51.98
N ILE A 630 23.14 -24.81 52.62
CA ILE A 630 24.49 -25.17 52.16
C ILE A 630 24.96 -26.36 53.00
N ILE A 631 25.34 -27.46 52.35
CA ILE A 631 25.84 -28.67 53.00
C ILE A 631 27.28 -28.90 52.55
N ASN A 632 28.21 -28.93 53.50
CA ASN A 632 29.60 -29.30 53.21
C ASN A 632 29.90 -30.72 53.63
N THR A 633 30.32 -31.55 52.68
CA THR A 633 30.76 -32.93 52.92
C THR A 633 32.28 -32.99 52.87
N TYR A 634 32.91 -33.37 53.98
CA TYR A 634 34.36 -33.57 54.02
C TYR A 634 34.76 -34.73 53.10
N THR A 635 35.79 -34.50 52.26
CA THR A 635 36.22 -35.46 51.24
C THR A 635 37.74 -35.55 51.27
N GLU A 636 38.29 -36.65 51.81
CA GLU A 636 39.73 -36.90 51.80
C GLU A 636 40.27 -36.91 50.36
N LEU A 637 41.16 -35.95 50.05
CA LEU A 637 41.85 -35.91 48.77
C LEU A 637 42.83 -37.10 48.67
N PRO A 638 42.78 -37.90 47.58
CA PRO A 638 43.65 -39.07 47.46
C PRO A 638 45.12 -38.66 47.38
N SER A 639 45.96 -39.28 48.23
CA SER A 639 47.37 -38.92 48.37
C SER A 639 48.12 -38.97 47.02
N LYS A 640 48.67 -37.81 46.60
CA LYS A 640 49.48 -37.67 45.38
C LYS A 640 50.61 -38.73 45.36
N PRO A 641 50.79 -39.49 44.26
CA PRO A 641 51.89 -40.46 44.14
C PRO A 641 53.24 -39.75 44.11
N THR A 642 54.28 -40.45 44.59
CA THR A 642 55.64 -39.91 44.74
C THR A 642 56.35 -39.70 43.40
N ASP A 643 56.93 -38.52 43.20
CA ASP A 643 57.81 -38.21 42.06
C ASP A 643 59.13 -39.02 42.13
N PRO A 644 59.67 -39.49 40.99
CA PRO A 644 61.01 -40.06 40.90
C PRO A 644 62.10 -38.98 40.99
N THR A 645 63.34 -39.39 41.30
CA THR A 645 64.45 -38.48 41.63
C THR A 645 64.99 -37.66 40.46
N ASP A 646 65.29 -36.41 40.78
CA ASP A 646 65.80 -35.32 39.95
C ASP A 646 67.12 -35.61 39.17
N PRO A 647 67.19 -35.30 37.85
CA PRO A 647 68.43 -35.23 37.07
C PRO A 647 69.04 -33.81 37.08
N THR A 648 70.38 -33.73 37.22
CA THR A 648 71.10 -32.48 37.56
C THR A 648 70.86 -31.27 36.66
N ASP A 649 70.54 -30.16 37.33
CA ASP A 649 70.52 -28.73 36.95
C ASP A 649 71.32 -28.30 35.69
N PRO A 650 70.66 -27.76 34.65
CA PRO A 650 71.28 -27.04 33.53
C PRO A 650 71.47 -25.55 33.86
N THR A 651 72.61 -24.98 33.47
CA THR A 651 73.01 -23.62 33.87
C THR A 651 72.05 -22.50 33.48
N ASP A 652 71.80 -21.62 34.45
CA ASP A 652 71.03 -20.36 34.42
C ASP A 652 71.11 -19.57 33.08
N PRO A 653 69.98 -19.32 32.39
CA PRO A 653 69.93 -18.51 31.18
C PRO A 653 69.94 -17.00 31.53
N THR A 654 70.61 -16.20 30.70
CA THR A 654 70.72 -14.75 30.93
C THR A 654 69.40 -14.00 30.80
N ASP A 655 69.19 -13.07 31.73
CA ASP A 655 68.10 -12.08 31.83
C ASP A 655 67.66 -11.51 30.45
N PRO A 656 66.36 -11.56 30.09
CA PRO A 656 65.89 -11.07 28.79
C PRO A 656 65.96 -9.55 28.69
N THR A 657 66.32 -9.04 27.50
CA THR A 657 66.31 -7.60 27.20
C THR A 657 64.88 -7.07 27.03
N ASP A 658 64.66 -5.83 27.48
CA ASP A 658 63.42 -5.05 27.31
C ASP A 658 62.82 -5.18 25.89
N PRO A 659 61.49 -5.33 25.74
CA PRO A 659 60.84 -5.39 24.43
C PRO A 659 60.91 -4.03 23.72
N THR A 660 61.16 -4.06 22.41
CA THR A 660 61.11 -2.88 21.56
C THR A 660 59.67 -2.46 21.25
N ASP A 661 59.43 -1.15 21.17
CA ASP A 661 58.15 -0.55 20.74
C ASP A 661 57.60 -1.20 19.46
N PRO A 662 56.27 -1.39 19.35
CA PRO A 662 55.64 -1.94 18.15
C PRO A 662 55.72 -0.95 16.98
N THR A 663 55.95 -1.48 15.77
CA THR A 663 55.88 -0.70 14.53
C THR A 663 54.44 -0.48 14.10
N ASP A 664 54.16 0.69 13.50
CA ASP A 664 52.86 1.01 12.90
C ASP A 664 52.36 -0.10 11.94
N PRO A 665 51.03 -0.36 11.90
CA PRO A 665 50.45 -1.31 10.97
C PRO A 665 50.53 -0.82 9.52
N THR A 666 50.73 -1.74 8.58
CA THR A 666 50.65 -1.45 7.14
C THR A 666 49.20 -1.39 6.68
N ASP A 667 48.89 -0.47 5.76
CA ASP A 667 47.58 -0.38 5.09
C ASP A 667 47.10 -1.73 4.53
N PRO A 668 45.78 -2.03 4.61
CA PRO A 668 45.21 -3.24 4.02
C PRO A 668 45.23 -3.17 2.49
N THR A 669 45.39 -4.33 1.85
CA THR A 669 45.22 -4.48 0.40
C THR A 669 43.74 -4.54 0.02
N ASP A 670 43.38 -3.92 -1.11
CA ASP A 670 42.02 -3.99 -1.69
C ASP A 670 41.49 -5.43 -1.79
N PRO A 671 40.19 -5.67 -1.52
CA PRO A 671 39.56 -6.96 -1.72
C PRO A 671 39.42 -7.29 -3.21
N THR A 672 39.51 -8.57 -3.55
CA THR A 672 39.21 -9.07 -4.91
C THR A 672 37.71 -9.17 -5.14
N ASP A 673 37.25 -8.81 -6.34
CA ASP A 673 35.84 -8.97 -6.76
C ASP A 673 35.27 -10.38 -6.48
N PRO A 674 34.01 -10.48 -6.02
CA PRO A 674 33.33 -11.75 -5.87
C PRO A 674 32.98 -12.36 -7.23
N THR A 675 32.98 -13.69 -7.30
CA THR A 675 32.49 -14.43 -8.48
C THR A 675 30.95 -14.47 -8.49
N ASP A 676 30.34 -14.31 -9.67
CA ASP A 676 28.89 -14.41 -9.86
C ASP A 676 28.27 -15.68 -9.21
N PRO A 677 27.09 -15.56 -8.58
CA PRO A 677 26.35 -16.71 -8.09
C PRO A 677 25.76 -17.53 -9.25
N THR A 678 25.61 -18.83 -9.04
CA THR A 678 24.91 -19.72 -10.00
C THR A 678 23.40 -19.56 -9.88
N ASP A 679 22.70 -19.55 -11.03
CA ASP A 679 21.23 -19.49 -11.10
C ASP A 679 20.52 -20.49 -10.17
N PRO A 680 19.44 -20.08 -9.48
CA PRO A 680 18.59 -21.00 -8.72
C PRO A 680 17.75 -21.88 -9.67
N THR A 681 17.42 -23.09 -9.22
CA THR A 681 16.51 -23.99 -9.95
C THR A 681 15.04 -23.60 -9.70
N ASP A 682 14.22 -23.66 -10.75
CA ASP A 682 12.77 -23.38 -10.68
C ASP A 682 12.05 -24.10 -9.53
N PRO A 683 11.13 -23.41 -8.81
CA PRO A 683 10.26 -24.04 -7.82
C PRO A 683 9.18 -24.89 -8.47
N THR A 684 8.68 -25.90 -7.75
CA THR A 684 7.55 -26.72 -8.20
C THR A 684 6.20 -26.03 -7.96
N ASP A 685 5.39 -26.00 -9.02
CA ASP A 685 4.04 -25.42 -9.10
C ASP A 685 3.10 -25.86 -7.93
N PRO A 686 2.47 -24.93 -7.19
CA PRO A 686 1.64 -25.25 -6.03
C PRO A 686 0.26 -25.82 -6.41
N THR A 687 -0.31 -26.66 -5.53
CA THR A 687 -1.65 -27.23 -5.74
C THR A 687 -2.76 -26.25 -5.37
N ASN A 688 -3.71 -26.02 -6.27
CA ASN A 688 -4.86 -25.13 -6.06
C ASN A 688 -5.61 -25.39 -4.73
N PRO A 689 -6.03 -24.33 -4.01
CA PRO A 689 -6.86 -24.43 -2.82
C PRO A 689 -8.32 -24.84 -3.16
N THR A 690 -9.07 -25.26 -2.14
CA THR A 690 -10.50 -25.56 -2.25
C THR A 690 -11.36 -24.34 -1.92
N ASP A 691 -12.44 -24.12 -2.68
CA ASP A 691 -13.39 -23.01 -2.47
C ASP A 691 -13.95 -22.92 -1.04
N PRO A 692 -14.13 -21.70 -0.50
CA PRO A 692 -14.83 -21.47 0.77
C PRO A 692 -16.35 -21.65 0.64
N THR A 693 -17.04 -21.80 1.77
CA THR A 693 -18.51 -21.91 1.83
C THR A 693 -19.18 -20.55 1.97
N ASP A 694 -20.24 -20.31 1.19
CA ASP A 694 -21.06 -19.08 1.24
C ASP A 694 -21.56 -18.71 2.66
N PRO A 695 -21.61 -17.41 3.00
CA PRO A 695 -22.22 -16.91 4.23
C PRO A 695 -23.75 -16.92 4.17
N THR A 696 -24.40 -16.85 5.33
CA THR A 696 -25.87 -16.82 5.45
C THR A 696 -26.44 -15.40 5.42
N ASP A 697 -27.50 -15.18 4.64
CA ASP A 697 -28.24 -13.92 4.54
C ASP A 697 -28.69 -13.33 5.89
N PRO A 698 -28.66 -11.99 6.06
CA PRO A 698 -29.23 -11.30 7.22
C PRO A 698 -30.76 -11.19 7.17
N THR A 699 -31.39 -10.99 8.33
CA THR A 699 -32.86 -10.82 8.44
C THR A 699 -33.30 -9.35 8.30
N ASP A 700 -34.37 -9.12 7.53
CA ASP A 700 -34.98 -7.81 7.30
C ASP A 700 -35.41 -7.05 8.58
N PRO A 701 -35.33 -5.70 8.59
CA PRO A 701 -35.83 -4.85 9.66
C PRO A 701 -37.37 -4.67 9.63
N ALA A 702 -37.93 -4.17 10.74
CA ALA A 702 -39.39 -3.99 10.90
C ALA A 702 -39.91 -2.65 10.34
N ASP A 703 -41.08 -2.71 9.69
CA ASP A 703 -41.75 -1.62 8.95
C ASP A 703 -42.40 -0.56 9.90
N PRO A 704 -42.25 0.76 9.65
CA PRO A 704 -42.71 1.81 10.58
C PRO A 704 -44.21 2.14 10.46
N THR A 705 -44.82 2.59 11.57
CA THR A 705 -46.26 2.91 11.64
C THR A 705 -46.60 4.30 11.11
N ASN A 706 -47.66 4.39 10.30
CA ASN A 706 -48.01 5.57 9.50
C ASN A 706 -48.91 6.58 10.29
N PRO A 707 -48.72 7.91 10.18
CA PRO A 707 -49.56 8.92 10.84
C PRO A 707 -50.99 9.09 10.26
N MET A 708 -51.84 9.85 10.97
CA MET A 708 -53.26 10.06 10.63
C MET A 708 -53.51 11.41 9.91
N ASN A 709 -54.43 11.40 8.94
CA ASN A 709 -54.60 12.47 7.93
C ASN A 709 -55.77 13.45 8.24
N PRO A 710 -55.66 14.75 7.90
CA PRO A 710 -56.79 15.71 7.87
C PRO A 710 -57.33 16.00 6.44
N THR A 711 -58.47 16.71 6.37
CA THR A 711 -59.48 16.69 5.28
C THR A 711 -59.24 17.60 4.05
N ASP A 712 -59.86 17.22 2.92
CA ASP A 712 -60.01 17.90 1.60
C ASP A 712 -61.15 18.96 1.55
N PRO A 713 -61.27 19.81 0.48
CA PRO A 713 -62.42 19.64 -0.46
C PRO A 713 -62.27 20.10 -1.96
N GLU A 714 -62.81 19.27 -2.89
CA GLU A 714 -63.56 19.59 -4.16
C GLU A 714 -62.89 20.36 -5.34
N GLU A 715 -63.10 20.09 -6.64
CA GLU A 715 -63.25 18.84 -7.47
C GLU A 715 -62.58 19.12 -8.87
N GLU A 716 -63.01 18.82 -10.13
CA GLU A 716 -64.23 18.26 -10.75
C GLU A 716 -63.92 17.49 -12.08
N THR A 717 -64.34 16.21 -12.21
CA THR A 717 -64.46 15.43 -13.49
C THR A 717 -63.16 14.96 -14.25
N PRO A 718 -63.19 14.13 -15.33
CA PRO A 718 -62.77 12.72 -15.18
C PRO A 718 -61.85 12.10 -16.27
N THR A 719 -61.10 11.05 -15.94
CA THR A 719 -60.38 10.19 -16.92
C THR A 719 -60.51 8.69 -16.63
N LEU A 720 -60.21 7.84 -17.63
CA LEU A 720 -60.37 6.38 -17.61
C LEU A 720 -59.20 5.68 -16.86
N PRO A 721 -59.42 4.47 -16.31
CA PRO A 721 -58.50 3.87 -15.34
C PRO A 721 -57.20 3.35 -15.94
N SER A 722 -56.09 3.70 -15.28
CA SER A 722 -54.86 2.89 -15.29
C SER A 722 -55.06 1.66 -14.39
N THR A 723 -54.67 0.48 -14.86
CA THR A 723 -54.56 -0.73 -14.03
C THR A 723 -53.09 -1.11 -13.92
N GLY A 724 -52.48 -0.87 -12.76
CA GLY A 724 -51.06 -1.11 -12.53
C GLY A 724 -50.71 -2.59 -12.35
N ILE A 725 -49.42 -2.91 -12.55
CA ILE A 725 -48.80 -4.18 -12.15
C ILE A 725 -47.49 -3.85 -11.43
N ASN A 726 -47.51 -3.91 -10.10
CA ASN A 726 -46.33 -4.12 -9.27
C ASN A 726 -46.48 -5.47 -8.55
N ASN A 727 -45.37 -6.01 -8.03
CA ASN A 727 -45.24 -7.27 -7.29
C ASN A 727 -45.34 -8.55 -8.15
N LEU A 728 -44.21 -8.95 -8.75
CA LEU A 728 -43.91 -10.38 -8.93
C LEU A 728 -43.44 -10.93 -7.58
N ASN A 729 -44.02 -12.04 -7.12
CA ASN A 729 -43.78 -12.58 -5.78
C ASN A 729 -42.73 -13.70 -5.76
N SER A 730 -42.03 -13.81 -4.62
CA SER A 730 -41.01 -14.82 -4.26
C SER A 730 -41.36 -16.28 -4.63
N SER A 731 -42.65 -16.63 -4.72
CA SER A 731 -43.11 -17.99 -5.05
C SER A 731 -42.63 -18.53 -6.41
N MET A 732 -42.28 -17.67 -7.38
CA MET A 732 -41.73 -18.13 -8.66
C MET A 732 -40.27 -18.58 -8.56
N LEU A 733 -39.48 -17.94 -7.69
CA LEU A 733 -38.05 -18.24 -7.50
C LEU A 733 -37.87 -19.59 -6.79
N MET A 734 -38.64 -19.83 -5.73
CA MET A 734 -38.70 -21.12 -5.02
C MET A 734 -39.09 -22.28 -5.97
N GLY A 735 -39.95 -22.02 -6.95
CA GLY A 735 -40.32 -22.97 -7.99
C GLY A 735 -39.17 -23.34 -8.93
N ILE A 736 -38.32 -22.37 -9.30
CA ILE A 736 -37.15 -22.59 -10.15
C ILE A 736 -36.08 -23.41 -9.41
N VAL A 737 -35.79 -23.08 -8.15
CA VAL A 737 -34.83 -23.82 -7.30
C VAL A 737 -35.22 -25.30 -7.17
N LEU A 738 -36.50 -25.60 -6.92
CA LEU A 738 -36.99 -26.98 -6.83
C LEU A 738 -36.88 -27.75 -8.17
N VAL A 739 -37.02 -27.07 -9.32
CA VAL A 739 -36.81 -27.69 -10.64
C VAL A 739 -35.33 -27.98 -10.88
N VAL A 740 -34.42 -27.06 -10.54
CA VAL A 740 -32.97 -27.23 -10.69
C VAL A 740 -32.47 -28.41 -9.84
N ILE A 741 -32.88 -28.47 -8.56
CA ILE A 741 -32.56 -29.60 -7.66
C ILE A 741 -33.09 -30.92 -8.23
N GLY A 742 -34.31 -30.93 -8.80
CA GLY A 742 -34.87 -32.08 -9.49
C GLY A 742 -34.03 -32.55 -10.68
N CYS A 743 -33.55 -31.62 -11.52
CA CYS A 743 -32.68 -31.91 -12.65
C CYS A 743 -31.32 -32.48 -12.21
N VAL A 744 -30.72 -31.95 -11.15
CA VAL A 744 -29.46 -32.48 -10.58
C VAL A 744 -29.65 -33.91 -10.05
N PHE A 745 -30.71 -34.18 -9.29
CA PHE A 745 -31.03 -35.53 -8.81
C PHE A 745 -31.28 -36.53 -9.94
N ILE A 746 -31.90 -36.12 -11.05
CA ILE A 746 -32.10 -36.98 -12.23
C ILE A 746 -30.76 -37.30 -12.91
N SER A 747 -29.88 -36.31 -13.06
CA SER A 747 -28.55 -36.49 -13.67
C SER A 747 -27.65 -37.43 -12.86
N ILE A 748 -27.58 -37.25 -11.54
CA ILE A 748 -26.78 -38.12 -10.64
C ILE A 748 -27.30 -39.57 -10.68
N ASN A 749 -28.62 -39.78 -10.72
CA ASN A 749 -29.21 -41.12 -10.84
C ASN A 749 -29.02 -41.76 -12.23
N LYS A 750 -28.70 -40.98 -13.26
CA LYS A 750 -28.37 -41.50 -14.59
C LYS A 750 -26.92 -41.98 -14.64
N VAL A 751 -25.96 -41.17 -14.17
CA VAL A 751 -24.54 -41.54 -14.08
C VAL A 751 -24.33 -42.79 -13.21
N ARG A 752 -25.10 -42.96 -12.12
CA ARG A 752 -25.11 -44.18 -11.29
C ARG A 752 -25.76 -45.42 -11.91
N ARG A 753 -26.37 -45.32 -13.10
CA ARG A 753 -26.92 -46.47 -13.84
C ARG A 753 -26.06 -46.91 -15.01
N ASP A 754 -25.38 -45.98 -15.66
CA ASP A 754 -24.53 -46.27 -16.82
C ASP A 754 -23.15 -46.85 -16.44
N THR A 755 -22.95 -47.15 -15.14
CA THR A 755 -21.75 -47.79 -14.56
C THR A 755 -22.01 -49.18 -13.96
N SER A 756 -23.11 -49.85 -14.32
CA SER A 756 -23.37 -51.25 -13.90
C SER A 756 -24.02 -52.13 -14.98
N ILE A 757 -23.22 -52.59 -15.96
CA ILE A 757 -23.20 -53.94 -16.57
C ILE A 757 -21.98 -54.06 -17.50
#